data_AF-A0A4W4EIL1-F1
#
_entry.id   AF-A0A4W4EIL1-F1
#
_cell.length_a   1.000
_cell.length_b   1.000
_cell.length_c   1.000
_cell.angle_alpha   90.00
_cell.angle_beta   90.00
_cell.angle_gamma   90.00
#
_symmetry.space_group_name_H-M   'P 1'
#
loop_
_entity.id
_entity.type
_entity.pdbx_description
1 polymer ?
#
loop_
_entity_poly.entity_id
_entity_poly.type
_entity_poly.pdbx_seq_one_letter_code
_entity_poly.pdbx_strand_id
1 'polypeptide(L)'
;MAADWDEIRRLAADFQRAQIADVVQKLSERNCIEIVAKLVEDKKLDVVHTLDGKEYITPSQISREVREELYVHGGRINIVDLQKIINVDLVHVESRASELAKSDPGTQLILGQLIDENYLDQLAEEVNDKLQESGQVNIAELCKTYDLPGDFLTEELCARLGRVIQGQVDQYNRGVIFTQAFVSRHKARVRGLFSALTRPTPVRNLIGLYGFQENLLYSVLQELVTSGRLKGSVVGGRQHKAVYIPDIYSRTQSSWVDSFLKQNGYLEFDALSRLGIPDPASYIKKRFKSHKLLFLRAACVDSAIVDQLEASVEEAVTTATLVDLQPMVPSCLSEEDVALLLGQAVRAVHAQSSTVLLGTVVVSEKFIRNCLALFDDIMLQKAQKEVKNNPVFLITEEDVKQGSVLLEGSASSKKDKREERRKKASEGTGSLRGGGGGNAREIRIRKTKKKNRREEESDDETQATSESTSHKQGGVPFMSLEEIVEVLEGRVMDCPEDLLEPLAQQILRPLTKAYQEVVRTAVMSSTSTGSGGNRKQNVKDLQEEINNLYNNIRLFEKGAKLFTDETQLNIVKHVLRSVCTDVTNMLVTFIAAERMMTSDNPTTITAEMRLKVLALLPDDTKVPLMKLHNSLNGKSIEGFLCSLETCAEECGFLLKKADKKREKQALLLHRQTLLEQLKQVEEPALVLHLVSVLLFQGFTHHMLHAPGRCVPSILSTLQPKLPQDQYELLVQYQSLVVKQLVAQSHGGTESSDELDTIQRDIHRLTHDVKDLLLSPRKPSTTDE
;
A
#
# COMPACT_ATOMS: atom_id res chain seq x y z
N MET A 1 -22.93 -119.70 -7.09
CA MET A 1 -21.69 -119.86 -7.88
C MET A 1 -21.80 -121.02 -8.86
N ALA A 2 -21.77 -122.31 -8.48
CA ALA A 2 -21.87 -123.42 -9.46
C ALA A 2 -23.24 -123.51 -10.16
N ALA A 3 -24.34 -123.29 -9.42
CA ALA A 3 -25.70 -123.27 -9.98
C ALA A 3 -25.93 -122.13 -10.98
N ASP A 4 -25.37 -120.94 -10.73
CA ASP A 4 -25.47 -119.77 -11.63
C ASP A 4 -24.75 -120.04 -12.97
N TRP A 5 -23.61 -120.75 -12.94
CA TRP A 5 -22.87 -121.10 -14.15
C TRP A 5 -23.58 -122.15 -15.01
N ASP A 6 -24.29 -123.10 -14.39
CA ASP A 6 -25.10 -124.07 -15.12
C ASP A 6 -26.37 -123.44 -15.71
N GLU A 7 -26.95 -122.44 -15.03
CA GLU A 7 -28.07 -121.65 -15.54
C GLU A 7 -27.64 -120.76 -16.71
N ILE A 8 -26.48 -120.09 -16.63
CA ILE A 8 -25.90 -119.32 -17.74
C ILE A 8 -25.59 -120.24 -18.94
N ARG A 9 -25.06 -121.45 -18.71
CA ARG A 9 -24.84 -122.42 -19.81
C ARG A 9 -26.14 -122.90 -20.43
N ARG A 10 -27.18 -123.11 -19.63
CA ARG A 10 -28.49 -123.53 -20.13
C ARG A 10 -29.14 -122.44 -20.96
N LEU A 11 -29.08 -121.19 -20.49
CA LEU A 11 -29.52 -120.00 -21.22
C LEU A 11 -28.73 -119.80 -22.51
N ALA A 12 -27.41 -120.01 -22.49
CA ALA A 12 -26.58 -119.95 -23.68
C ALA A 12 -26.95 -121.05 -24.69
N ALA A 13 -27.22 -122.27 -24.22
CA ALA A 13 -27.65 -123.38 -25.09
C ALA A 13 -29.09 -123.21 -25.61
N ASP A 14 -29.98 -122.57 -24.84
CA ASP A 14 -31.32 -122.20 -25.28
C ASP A 14 -31.28 -121.05 -26.29
N PHE A 15 -30.40 -120.07 -26.09
CA PHE A 15 -30.15 -118.97 -27.04
C PHE A 15 -29.56 -119.50 -28.35
N GLN A 16 -28.60 -120.41 -28.29
CA GLN A 16 -28.00 -121.04 -29.47
C GLN A 16 -29.04 -121.88 -30.23
N ARG A 17 -29.94 -122.58 -29.53
CA ARG A 17 -31.08 -123.28 -30.14
C ARG A 17 -32.10 -122.32 -30.77
N ALA A 18 -32.37 -121.18 -30.14
CA ALA A 18 -33.25 -120.15 -30.69
C ALA A 18 -32.66 -119.46 -31.93
N GLN A 19 -31.33 -119.27 -31.99
CA GLN A 19 -30.65 -118.70 -33.16
C GLN A 19 -30.58 -119.67 -34.35
N ILE A 20 -30.49 -120.98 -34.10
CA ILE A 20 -30.45 -122.02 -35.14
C ILE A 20 -31.86 -122.39 -35.62
N ALA A 21 -32.92 -122.05 -34.87
CA ALA A 21 -34.29 -122.24 -35.30
C ALA A 21 -34.61 -121.33 -36.50
N ASP A 22 -34.77 -121.92 -37.68
CA ASP A 22 -35.19 -121.21 -38.88
C ASP A 22 -36.66 -120.77 -38.73
N VAL A 23 -36.86 -119.49 -38.43
CA VAL A 23 -38.19 -118.89 -38.36
C VAL A 23 -38.77 -118.80 -39.78
N VAL A 24 -39.95 -119.40 -40.00
CA VAL A 24 -40.64 -119.56 -41.29
C VAL A 24 -40.98 -118.22 -41.99
N GLN A 25 -40.91 -117.10 -41.28
CA GLN A 25 -41.12 -115.77 -41.83
C GLN A 25 -40.04 -114.80 -41.34
N LYS A 26 -38.97 -114.63 -42.12
CA LYS A 26 -38.01 -113.53 -41.95
C LYS A 26 -38.57 -112.31 -42.67
N LEU A 27 -38.90 -111.25 -41.95
CA LEU A 27 -39.18 -109.95 -42.55
C LEU A 27 -37.88 -109.44 -43.17
N SER A 28 -37.91 -109.05 -44.44
CA SER A 28 -36.78 -108.36 -45.06
C SER A 28 -36.62 -106.97 -44.43
N GLU A 29 -35.40 -106.43 -44.42
CA GLU A 29 -35.13 -105.07 -43.90
C GLU A 29 -36.06 -104.02 -44.55
N ARG A 30 -36.31 -104.16 -45.85
CA ARG A 30 -37.25 -103.31 -46.59
C ARG A 30 -38.68 -103.40 -46.03
N ASN A 31 -39.16 -104.59 -45.74
CA ASN A 31 -40.49 -104.77 -45.15
C ASN A 31 -40.56 -104.20 -43.73
N CYS A 32 -39.48 -104.33 -42.94
CA CYS A 32 -39.39 -103.71 -41.61
C CYS A 32 -39.46 -102.17 -41.70
N ILE A 33 -38.71 -101.56 -42.63
CA ILE A 33 -38.74 -100.10 -42.86
C ILE A 33 -40.14 -99.65 -43.29
N GLU A 34 -40.80 -100.35 -44.21
CA GLU A 34 -42.16 -100.01 -44.66
C GLU A 34 -43.19 -100.14 -43.54
N ILE A 35 -43.06 -101.14 -42.66
CA ILE A 35 -43.93 -101.29 -41.48
C ILE A 35 -43.71 -100.13 -40.49
N VAL A 36 -42.46 -99.81 -40.18
CA VAL A 36 -42.11 -98.70 -39.26
C VAL A 36 -42.60 -97.38 -39.84
N ALA A 37 -42.40 -97.12 -41.14
CA ALA A 37 -42.88 -95.92 -41.82
C ALA A 37 -44.41 -95.77 -41.73
N LYS A 38 -45.17 -96.87 -41.95
CA LYS A 38 -46.63 -96.86 -41.77
C LYS A 38 -47.05 -96.62 -40.31
N LEU A 39 -46.32 -97.17 -39.34
CA LEU A 39 -46.61 -96.94 -37.92
C LEU A 39 -46.35 -95.49 -37.50
N VAL A 40 -45.35 -94.84 -38.09
CA VAL A 40 -45.06 -93.41 -37.90
C VAL A 40 -46.14 -92.54 -38.57
N GLU A 41 -46.55 -92.87 -39.80
CA GLU A 41 -47.64 -92.16 -40.51
C GLU A 41 -48.97 -92.24 -39.76
N ASP A 42 -49.29 -93.42 -39.22
CA ASP A 42 -50.46 -93.66 -38.37
C ASP A 42 -50.37 -93.00 -36.97
N LYS A 43 -49.26 -92.33 -36.64
CA LYS A 43 -48.94 -91.76 -35.31
C LYS A 43 -49.00 -92.79 -34.16
N LYS A 44 -48.77 -94.06 -34.47
CA LYS A 44 -48.71 -95.15 -33.49
C LYS A 44 -47.31 -95.35 -32.92
N LEU A 45 -46.29 -94.82 -33.60
CA LEU A 45 -44.89 -94.92 -33.21
C LEU A 45 -44.18 -93.58 -33.45
N ASP A 46 -43.47 -93.07 -32.44
CA ASP A 46 -42.61 -91.88 -32.53
C ASP A 46 -41.15 -92.34 -32.41
N VAL A 47 -40.38 -92.20 -33.49
CA VAL A 47 -39.00 -92.66 -33.59
C VAL A 47 -38.17 -91.67 -34.40
N VAL A 48 -36.92 -91.50 -33.99
CA VAL A 48 -35.90 -90.69 -34.65
C VAL A 48 -34.87 -91.62 -35.28
N HIS A 49 -34.27 -91.24 -36.41
CA HIS A 49 -33.18 -92.01 -37.01
C HIS A 49 -31.83 -91.52 -36.48
N THR A 50 -30.88 -92.44 -36.30
CA THR A 50 -29.46 -92.08 -36.09
C THR A 50 -28.90 -91.34 -37.31
N LEU A 51 -27.85 -90.54 -37.13
CA LEU A 51 -27.18 -89.82 -38.24
C LEU A 51 -26.66 -90.76 -39.33
N ASP A 52 -26.31 -92.00 -38.96
CA ASP A 52 -25.88 -93.05 -39.90
C ASP A 52 -27.04 -93.76 -40.63
N GLY A 53 -28.30 -93.46 -40.27
CA GLY A 53 -29.51 -94.03 -40.87
C GLY A 53 -29.74 -95.52 -40.58
N LYS A 54 -28.98 -96.12 -39.65
CA LYS A 54 -29.01 -97.56 -39.38
C LYS A 54 -30.04 -97.97 -38.33
N GLU A 55 -30.34 -97.09 -37.38
CA GLU A 55 -31.16 -97.42 -36.22
C GLU A 55 -32.31 -96.42 -36.03
N TYR A 56 -33.44 -96.93 -35.55
CA TYR A 56 -34.58 -96.13 -35.09
C TYR A 56 -34.57 -96.09 -33.57
N ILE A 57 -34.48 -94.89 -33.01
CA ILE A 57 -34.40 -94.66 -31.58
C ILE A 57 -35.68 -94.00 -31.11
N THR A 58 -36.29 -94.54 -30.06
CA THR A 58 -37.45 -93.91 -29.43
C THR A 58 -37.01 -92.72 -28.59
N PRO A 59 -37.83 -91.68 -28.44
CA PRO A 59 -37.43 -90.55 -27.63
C PRO A 59 -37.20 -90.87 -26.14
N SER A 60 -37.89 -91.89 -25.62
CA SER A 60 -37.63 -92.44 -24.28
C SER A 60 -36.23 -93.05 -24.14
N GLN A 61 -35.71 -93.64 -25.21
CA GLN A 61 -34.36 -94.19 -25.25
C GLN A 61 -33.32 -93.07 -25.25
N ILE A 62 -33.54 -92.01 -26.04
CA ILE A 62 -32.69 -90.81 -26.02
C ILE A 62 -32.65 -90.23 -24.61
N SER A 63 -33.79 -90.07 -23.93
CA SER A 63 -33.82 -89.58 -22.54
C SER A 63 -33.07 -90.47 -21.55
N ARG A 64 -33.07 -91.80 -21.78
CA ARG A 64 -32.31 -92.74 -20.95
C ARG A 64 -30.81 -92.59 -21.19
N GLU A 65 -30.38 -92.57 -22.44
CA GLU A 65 -28.97 -92.40 -22.83
C GLU A 65 -28.43 -91.04 -22.37
N VAL A 66 -29.20 -89.95 -22.52
CA VAL A 66 -28.83 -88.62 -22.00
C VAL A 66 -28.53 -88.67 -20.49
N ARG A 67 -29.33 -89.41 -19.71
CA ARG A 67 -29.13 -89.56 -18.26
C ARG A 67 -27.94 -90.46 -17.92
N GLU A 68 -27.80 -91.58 -18.63
CA GLU A 68 -26.69 -92.52 -18.44
C GLU A 68 -25.35 -91.86 -18.78
N GLU A 69 -25.27 -91.15 -19.90
CA GLU A 69 -24.07 -90.42 -20.32
C GLU A 69 -23.75 -89.26 -19.38
N LEU A 70 -24.77 -88.52 -18.88
CA LEU A 70 -24.56 -87.50 -17.86
C LEU A 70 -23.93 -88.09 -16.59
N TYR A 71 -24.41 -89.26 -16.15
CA TYR A 71 -23.87 -89.96 -14.97
C TYR A 71 -22.44 -90.48 -15.21
N VAL A 72 -22.18 -91.11 -16.36
CA VAL A 72 -20.86 -91.65 -16.74
C VAL A 72 -19.81 -90.56 -16.85
N HIS A 73 -20.19 -89.38 -17.35
CA HIS A 73 -19.31 -88.21 -17.45
C HIS A 73 -19.21 -87.39 -16.15
N GLY A 74 -19.62 -87.94 -15.00
CA GLY A 74 -19.44 -87.31 -13.69
C GLY A 74 -20.37 -86.12 -13.44
N GLY A 75 -21.52 -86.08 -14.12
CA GLY A 75 -22.57 -85.09 -13.89
C GLY A 75 -22.43 -83.79 -14.67
N ARG A 76 -21.50 -83.68 -15.63
CA ARG A 76 -21.41 -82.52 -16.55
C ARG A 76 -21.07 -82.96 -17.97
N ILE A 77 -21.90 -82.59 -18.95
CA ILE A 77 -21.66 -82.89 -20.37
C ILE A 77 -22.17 -81.79 -21.30
N ASN A 78 -21.45 -81.51 -22.39
CA ASN A 78 -21.89 -80.60 -23.43
C ASN A 78 -22.88 -81.32 -24.37
N ILE A 79 -23.99 -80.67 -24.74
CA ILE A 79 -25.01 -81.24 -25.64
C ILE A 79 -24.38 -81.64 -26.99
N VAL A 80 -23.38 -80.90 -27.48
CA VAL A 80 -22.69 -81.23 -28.75
C VAL A 80 -21.89 -82.52 -28.65
N ASP A 81 -21.30 -82.81 -27.48
CA ASP A 81 -20.58 -84.07 -27.28
C ASP A 81 -21.57 -85.22 -27.04
N LEU A 82 -22.65 -84.94 -26.34
CA LEU A 82 -23.77 -85.88 -26.17
C LEU A 82 -24.39 -86.28 -27.51
N GLN A 83 -24.52 -85.34 -28.45
CA GLN A 83 -24.96 -85.61 -29.82
C GLN A 83 -24.06 -86.63 -30.54
N LYS A 84 -22.73 -86.52 -30.38
CA LYS A 84 -21.76 -87.43 -31.02
C LYS A 84 -21.80 -88.82 -30.41
N ILE A 85 -22.02 -88.92 -29.09
CA ILE A 85 -22.08 -90.19 -28.37
C ILE A 85 -23.38 -90.94 -28.68
N ILE A 86 -24.52 -90.24 -28.63
CA ILE A 86 -25.86 -90.79 -28.91
C ILE A 86 -26.07 -91.01 -30.43
N ASN A 87 -25.31 -90.31 -31.28
CA ASN A 87 -25.39 -90.39 -32.74
C ASN A 87 -26.78 -90.01 -33.31
N VAL A 88 -27.43 -89.03 -32.70
CA VAL A 88 -28.74 -88.48 -33.10
C VAL A 88 -28.60 -86.99 -33.41
N ASP A 89 -29.47 -86.43 -34.25
CA ASP A 89 -29.48 -84.99 -34.56
C ASP A 89 -29.58 -84.13 -33.27
N LEU A 90 -28.82 -83.03 -33.25
CA LEU A 90 -28.74 -82.09 -32.14
C LEU A 90 -30.11 -81.61 -31.67
N VAL A 91 -31.06 -81.38 -32.58
CA VAL A 91 -32.39 -80.85 -32.24
C VAL A 91 -33.14 -81.80 -31.30
N HIS A 92 -33.03 -83.10 -31.54
CA HIS A 92 -33.71 -84.10 -30.70
C HIS A 92 -33.00 -84.28 -29.36
N VAL A 93 -31.67 -84.23 -29.34
CA VAL A 93 -30.88 -84.32 -28.10
C VAL A 93 -31.10 -83.07 -27.22
N GLU A 94 -31.07 -81.87 -27.80
CA GLU A 94 -31.30 -80.60 -27.10
C GLU A 94 -32.72 -80.51 -26.53
N SER A 95 -33.73 -80.92 -27.31
CA SER A 95 -35.13 -80.97 -26.84
C SER A 95 -35.27 -81.89 -25.64
N ARG A 96 -34.64 -83.07 -25.68
CA ARG A 96 -34.72 -84.06 -24.58
C ARG A 96 -33.88 -83.65 -23.37
N ALA A 97 -32.72 -83.03 -23.56
CA ALA A 97 -31.95 -82.44 -22.47
C ALA A 97 -32.72 -81.31 -21.78
N SER A 98 -33.43 -80.47 -22.55
CA SER A 98 -34.28 -79.39 -22.02
C SER A 98 -35.50 -79.92 -21.27
N GLU A 99 -36.10 -81.01 -21.74
CA GLU A 99 -37.17 -81.71 -21.01
C GLU A 99 -36.64 -82.34 -19.72
N LEU A 100 -35.47 -82.95 -19.76
CA LEU A 100 -34.84 -83.57 -18.60
C LEU A 100 -34.59 -82.53 -17.50
N ALA A 101 -33.99 -81.38 -17.84
CA ALA A 101 -33.76 -80.27 -16.92
C ALA A 101 -35.06 -79.64 -16.34
N LYS A 102 -36.21 -79.82 -17.01
CA LYS A 102 -37.51 -79.41 -16.46
C LYS A 102 -38.16 -80.48 -15.58
N SER A 103 -37.92 -81.74 -15.91
CA SER A 103 -38.52 -82.89 -15.22
C SER A 103 -37.78 -83.26 -13.93
N ASP A 104 -36.47 -83.05 -13.91
CA ASP A 104 -35.59 -83.39 -12.81
C ASP A 104 -35.03 -82.12 -12.18
N PRO A 105 -35.40 -81.78 -10.93
CA PRO A 105 -34.91 -80.57 -10.27
C PRO A 105 -33.39 -80.60 -9.99
N GLY A 106 -32.77 -81.79 -10.01
CA GLY A 106 -31.32 -81.93 -9.82
C GLY A 106 -30.49 -81.61 -11.07
N THR A 107 -31.11 -81.58 -12.26
CA THR A 107 -30.40 -81.35 -13.52
C THR A 107 -30.70 -79.97 -14.09
N GLN A 108 -29.67 -79.24 -14.48
CA GLN A 108 -29.78 -77.90 -15.06
C GLN A 108 -29.09 -77.81 -16.43
N LEU A 109 -29.63 -76.97 -17.32
CA LEU A 109 -29.08 -76.75 -18.65
C LEU A 109 -28.60 -75.30 -18.80
N ILE A 110 -27.29 -75.11 -18.98
CA ILE A 110 -26.63 -73.79 -18.97
C ILE A 110 -25.62 -73.71 -20.10
N LEU A 111 -25.77 -72.71 -20.97
CA LEU A 111 -24.87 -72.47 -22.13
C LEU A 111 -24.60 -73.72 -22.98
N GLY A 112 -25.61 -74.59 -23.15
CA GLY A 112 -25.46 -75.86 -23.89
C GLY A 112 -24.73 -76.97 -23.12
N GLN A 113 -24.60 -76.83 -21.80
CA GLN A 113 -24.08 -77.87 -20.91
C GLN A 113 -25.17 -78.36 -19.97
N LEU A 114 -25.28 -79.67 -19.85
CA LEU A 114 -26.15 -80.34 -18.90
C LEU A 114 -25.34 -80.65 -17.64
N ILE A 115 -25.82 -80.21 -16.49
CA ILE A 115 -25.12 -80.30 -15.21
C ILE A 115 -26.06 -80.89 -14.16
N ASP A 116 -25.61 -81.90 -13.44
CA ASP A 116 -26.32 -82.56 -12.35
C ASP A 116 -25.90 -82.02 -10.97
N GLU A 117 -26.77 -82.17 -9.97
CA GLU A 117 -26.56 -81.71 -8.60
C GLU A 117 -25.31 -82.34 -7.97
N ASN A 118 -25.02 -83.62 -8.30
CA ASN A 118 -23.83 -84.31 -7.82
C ASN A 118 -22.52 -83.64 -8.26
N TYR A 119 -22.48 -83.12 -9.50
CA TYR A 119 -21.32 -82.36 -9.99
C TYR A 119 -21.15 -81.04 -9.21
N LEU A 120 -22.26 -80.35 -8.92
CA LEU A 120 -22.25 -79.11 -8.15
C LEU A 120 -21.82 -79.32 -6.69
N ASP A 121 -22.19 -80.46 -6.10
CA ASP A 121 -21.76 -80.83 -4.76
C ASP A 121 -20.26 -81.13 -4.71
N GLN A 122 -19.73 -81.91 -5.66
CA GLN A 122 -18.28 -82.14 -5.78
C GLN A 122 -17.51 -80.84 -6.04
N LEU A 123 -18.04 -79.99 -6.92
CA LEU A 123 -17.48 -78.66 -7.16
C LEU A 123 -17.46 -77.82 -5.88
N ALA A 124 -18.53 -77.86 -5.07
CA ALA A 124 -18.59 -77.15 -3.81
C ALA A 124 -17.59 -77.69 -2.78
N GLU A 125 -17.33 -79.00 -2.75
CA GLU A 125 -16.28 -79.61 -1.93
C GLU A 125 -14.89 -79.12 -2.35
N GLU A 126 -14.56 -79.15 -3.65
CA GLU A 126 -13.29 -78.62 -4.17
C GLU A 126 -13.11 -77.13 -3.86
N VAL A 127 -14.18 -76.34 -4.02
CA VAL A 127 -14.18 -74.91 -3.69
C VAL A 127 -13.98 -74.71 -2.18
N ASN A 128 -14.58 -75.56 -1.35
CA ASN A 128 -14.37 -75.51 0.09
C ASN A 128 -12.93 -75.84 0.48
N ASP A 129 -12.32 -76.86 -0.11
CA ASP A 129 -10.92 -77.21 0.16
C ASP A 129 -9.98 -76.07 -0.23
N LYS A 130 -10.16 -75.51 -1.44
CA LYS A 130 -9.45 -74.30 -1.88
C LYS A 130 -9.67 -73.13 -0.92
N LEU A 131 -10.89 -72.94 -0.44
CA LEU A 131 -11.24 -71.88 0.52
C LEU A 131 -10.56 -72.09 1.88
N GLN A 132 -10.49 -73.32 2.39
CA GLN A 132 -9.82 -73.59 3.66
C GLN A 132 -8.29 -73.43 3.54
N GLU A 133 -7.71 -73.78 2.37
CA GLU A 133 -6.28 -73.62 2.12
C GLU A 133 -5.87 -72.14 1.97
N SER A 134 -6.57 -71.38 1.13
CA SER A 134 -6.23 -69.98 0.82
C SER A 134 -6.81 -68.97 1.82
N GLY A 135 -7.88 -69.33 2.52
CA GLY A 135 -8.69 -68.47 3.38
C GLY A 135 -9.70 -67.59 2.64
N GLN A 136 -9.57 -67.42 1.32
CA GLN A 136 -10.46 -66.62 0.48
C GLN A 136 -10.55 -67.16 -0.95
N VAL A 137 -11.74 -67.10 -1.55
CA VAL A 137 -11.94 -67.52 -2.95
C VAL A 137 -12.78 -66.48 -3.69
N ASN A 138 -12.35 -66.15 -4.90
CA ASN A 138 -13.04 -65.23 -5.79
C ASN A 138 -13.84 -66.00 -6.84
N ILE A 139 -15.15 -65.78 -6.90
CA ILE A 139 -16.04 -66.44 -7.86
C ILE A 139 -15.63 -66.13 -9.30
N ALA A 140 -15.13 -64.93 -9.60
CA ALA A 140 -14.65 -64.60 -10.95
C ALA A 140 -13.45 -65.46 -11.40
N GLU A 141 -12.62 -65.93 -10.47
CA GLU A 141 -11.52 -66.87 -10.76
C GLU A 141 -12.06 -68.28 -10.94
N LEU A 142 -13.08 -68.66 -10.17
CA LEU A 142 -13.80 -69.93 -10.35
C LEU A 142 -14.50 -69.98 -11.72
N CYS A 143 -15.12 -68.90 -12.19
CA CYS A 143 -15.74 -68.84 -13.52
C CYS A 143 -14.74 -69.20 -14.63
N LYS A 144 -13.51 -68.70 -14.53
CA LYS A 144 -12.45 -68.99 -15.51
C LYS A 144 -11.94 -70.43 -15.41
N THR A 145 -11.90 -70.96 -14.20
CA THR A 145 -11.37 -72.31 -13.94
C THR A 145 -12.36 -73.38 -14.37
N TYR A 146 -13.64 -73.17 -14.08
CA TYR A 146 -14.70 -74.15 -14.31
C TYR A 146 -15.52 -73.86 -15.57
N ASP A 147 -15.29 -72.74 -16.27
CA ASP A 147 -16.02 -72.32 -17.47
C ASP A 147 -17.55 -72.32 -17.27
N LEU A 148 -17.99 -71.63 -16.22
CA LEU A 148 -19.40 -71.49 -15.83
C LEU A 148 -19.74 -70.00 -15.58
N PRO A 149 -21.00 -69.57 -15.84
CA PRO A 149 -21.41 -68.19 -15.58
C PRO A 149 -21.26 -67.80 -14.11
N GLY A 150 -20.84 -66.56 -13.86
CA GLY A 150 -20.59 -66.08 -12.50
C GLY A 150 -21.85 -65.95 -11.64
N ASP A 151 -22.96 -65.50 -12.22
CA ASP A 151 -24.23 -65.41 -11.49
C ASP A 151 -24.70 -66.80 -11.06
N PHE A 152 -24.59 -67.77 -11.96
CA PHE A 152 -24.92 -69.17 -11.69
C PHE A 152 -24.05 -69.77 -10.56
N LEU A 153 -22.72 -69.63 -10.66
CA LEU A 153 -21.83 -70.09 -9.60
C LEU A 153 -22.10 -69.38 -8.27
N THR A 154 -22.43 -68.09 -8.30
CA THR A 154 -22.76 -67.34 -7.09
C THR A 154 -23.99 -67.91 -6.41
N GLU A 155 -25.06 -68.20 -7.16
CA GLU A 155 -26.29 -68.77 -6.61
C GLU A 155 -26.08 -70.18 -6.05
N GLU A 156 -25.45 -71.07 -6.82
CA GLU A 156 -25.25 -72.48 -6.42
C GLU A 156 -24.27 -72.64 -5.26
N LEU A 157 -23.18 -71.86 -5.23
CA LEU A 157 -22.26 -71.86 -4.10
C LEU A 157 -22.92 -71.23 -2.87
N CYS A 158 -23.70 -70.15 -3.04
CA CYS A 158 -24.42 -69.54 -1.92
C CYS A 158 -25.46 -70.47 -1.30
N ALA A 159 -26.16 -71.28 -2.11
CA ALA A 159 -27.11 -72.28 -1.63
C ALA A 159 -26.44 -73.36 -0.75
N ARG A 160 -25.14 -73.62 -0.97
CA ARG A 160 -24.35 -74.64 -0.26
C ARG A 160 -23.49 -74.08 0.88
N LEU A 161 -23.54 -72.77 1.13
CA LEU A 161 -22.87 -72.14 2.27
C LEU A 161 -23.42 -72.65 3.60
N GLY A 162 -22.51 -72.96 4.54
CA GLY A 162 -22.85 -73.47 5.86
C GLY A 162 -23.22 -74.96 5.90
N ARG A 163 -23.42 -75.60 4.74
CA ARG A 163 -23.61 -77.06 4.62
C ARG A 163 -22.34 -77.75 4.13
N VAL A 164 -21.94 -77.47 2.89
CA VAL A 164 -20.72 -78.02 2.27
C VAL A 164 -19.59 -77.02 2.41
N ILE A 165 -19.85 -75.76 2.04
CA ILE A 165 -18.84 -74.70 2.06
C ILE A 165 -18.85 -74.02 3.42
N GLN A 166 -17.76 -74.17 4.19
CA GLN A 166 -17.56 -73.53 5.49
C GLN A 166 -16.97 -72.13 5.31
N GLY A 167 -17.79 -71.22 4.78
CA GLY A 167 -17.40 -69.84 4.48
C GLY A 167 -18.51 -68.82 4.73
N GLN A 168 -18.16 -67.55 4.60
CA GLN A 168 -19.06 -66.40 4.64
C GLN A 168 -18.80 -65.52 3.44
N VAL A 169 -19.88 -65.00 2.85
CA VAL A 169 -19.83 -64.08 1.72
C VAL A 169 -19.70 -62.64 2.21
N ASP A 170 -18.97 -61.80 1.48
CA ASP A 170 -18.94 -60.36 1.78
C ASP A 170 -20.34 -59.75 1.61
N GLN A 171 -20.77 -58.97 2.59
CA GLN A 171 -22.05 -58.23 2.52
C GLN A 171 -22.09 -57.25 1.35
N TYR A 172 -20.93 -56.76 0.90
CA TYR A 172 -20.81 -55.76 -0.16
C TYR A 172 -20.37 -56.35 -1.51
N ASN A 173 -19.82 -57.57 -1.52
CA ASN A 173 -19.36 -58.23 -2.73
C ASN A 173 -19.66 -59.74 -2.68
N ARG A 174 -20.79 -60.14 -3.26
CA ARG A 174 -21.18 -61.56 -3.31
C ARG A 174 -20.22 -62.45 -4.11
N GLY A 175 -19.32 -61.86 -4.87
CA GLY A 175 -18.30 -62.56 -5.65
C GLY A 175 -17.11 -63.07 -4.83
N VAL A 176 -17.06 -62.88 -3.51
CA VAL A 176 -15.94 -63.35 -2.68
C VAL A 176 -16.44 -64.07 -1.43
N ILE A 177 -15.85 -65.25 -1.19
CA ILE A 177 -16.14 -66.10 -0.04
C ILE A 177 -14.89 -66.15 0.85
N PHE A 178 -15.08 -66.00 2.16
CA PHE A 178 -14.03 -66.01 3.17
C PHE A 178 -14.24 -67.09 4.22
N THR A 179 -13.15 -67.60 4.79
CA THR A 179 -13.24 -68.38 6.02
C THR A 179 -13.38 -67.48 7.24
N GLN A 180 -14.02 -67.99 8.30
CA GLN A 180 -14.11 -67.28 9.58
C GLN A 180 -12.71 -67.00 10.17
N ALA A 181 -11.76 -67.90 9.95
CA ALA A 181 -10.37 -67.74 10.38
C ALA A 181 -9.69 -66.59 9.66
N PHE A 182 -9.89 -66.46 8.35
CA PHE A 182 -9.36 -65.36 7.54
C PHE A 182 -9.89 -64.01 8.01
N VAL A 183 -11.22 -63.88 8.17
CA VAL A 183 -11.86 -62.65 8.66
C VAL A 183 -11.36 -62.29 10.06
N SER A 184 -11.24 -63.27 10.96
CA SER A 184 -10.76 -63.05 12.33
C SER A 184 -9.30 -62.58 12.34
N ARG A 185 -8.45 -63.17 11.50
CA ARG A 185 -7.04 -62.77 11.35
C ARG A 185 -6.92 -61.38 10.75
N HIS A 186 -7.71 -61.07 9.72
CA HIS A 186 -7.76 -59.74 9.11
C HIS A 186 -8.18 -58.70 10.15
N LYS A 187 -9.26 -58.96 10.91
CA LYS A 187 -9.72 -58.11 12.01
C LYS A 187 -8.67 -57.90 13.10
N ALA A 188 -7.93 -58.94 13.48
CA ALA A 188 -6.83 -58.82 14.44
C ALA A 188 -5.69 -57.94 13.90
N ARG A 189 -5.32 -58.06 12.62
CA ARG A 189 -4.31 -57.23 11.95
C ARG A 189 -4.74 -55.77 11.88
N VAL A 190 -5.98 -55.50 11.45
CA VAL A 190 -6.54 -54.14 11.41
C VAL A 190 -6.56 -53.54 12.81
N ARG A 191 -7.06 -54.27 13.80
CA ARG A 191 -7.05 -53.83 15.20
C ARG A 191 -5.64 -53.48 15.68
N GLY A 192 -4.65 -54.34 15.42
CA GLY A 192 -3.26 -54.13 15.82
C GLY A 192 -2.67 -52.87 15.19
N LEU A 193 -2.81 -52.74 13.87
CA LEU A 193 -2.29 -51.60 13.11
C LEU A 193 -2.89 -50.28 13.57
N PHE A 194 -4.22 -50.17 13.57
CA PHE A 194 -4.90 -48.92 13.89
C PHE A 194 -4.80 -48.55 15.38
N SER A 195 -4.56 -49.52 16.27
CA SER A 195 -4.26 -49.23 17.69
C SER A 195 -2.88 -48.58 17.87
N ALA A 196 -1.94 -48.81 16.95
CA ALA A 196 -0.58 -48.25 17.03
C ALA A 196 -0.46 -46.87 16.37
N LEU A 197 -1.45 -46.44 15.60
CA LEU A 197 -1.43 -45.14 14.94
C LEU A 197 -1.65 -44.02 15.97
N THR A 198 -0.70 -43.08 16.02
CA THR A 198 -0.74 -41.91 16.89
C THR A 198 -0.92 -40.60 16.13
N ARG A 199 -1.00 -40.67 14.80
CA ARG A 199 -1.15 -39.51 13.90
C ARG A 199 -2.23 -39.77 12.84
N PRO A 200 -2.87 -38.72 12.29
CA PRO A 200 -3.80 -38.86 11.17
C PRO A 200 -3.14 -39.59 10.01
N THR A 201 -3.70 -40.73 9.61
CA THR A 201 -3.10 -41.60 8.60
C THR A 201 -4.11 -41.95 7.51
N PRO A 202 -3.79 -41.70 6.22
CA PRO A 202 -4.63 -42.11 5.10
C PRO A 202 -4.76 -43.64 5.03
N VAL A 203 -6.00 -44.13 5.03
CA VAL A 203 -6.30 -45.58 5.03
C VAL A 203 -5.81 -46.25 3.75
N ARG A 204 -5.90 -45.56 2.60
CA ARG A 204 -5.47 -46.06 1.29
C ARG A 204 -4.02 -46.55 1.26
N ASN A 205 -3.11 -45.81 1.91
CA ASN A 205 -1.69 -46.17 1.91
C ASN A 205 -1.46 -47.49 2.67
N LEU A 206 -2.28 -47.75 3.69
CA LEU A 206 -2.20 -48.96 4.51
C LEU A 206 -2.73 -50.19 3.76
N ILE A 207 -3.68 -50.02 2.83
CA ILE A 207 -4.23 -51.11 2.00
C ILE A 207 -3.11 -51.75 1.19
N GLY A 208 -2.36 -50.93 0.42
CA GLY A 208 -1.26 -51.41 -0.42
C GLY A 208 -0.08 -51.96 0.39
N LEU A 209 0.31 -51.26 1.47
CA LEU A 209 1.47 -51.64 2.29
C LEU A 209 1.29 -52.99 3.00
N TYR A 210 0.09 -53.28 3.49
CA TYR A 210 -0.18 -54.49 4.27
C TYR A 210 -1.01 -55.53 3.52
N GLY A 211 -1.34 -55.30 2.25
CA GLY A 211 -2.14 -56.21 1.43
C GLY A 211 -3.52 -56.47 2.04
N PHE A 212 -4.17 -55.44 2.58
CA PHE A 212 -5.54 -55.59 3.06
C PHE A 212 -6.52 -55.60 1.89
N GLN A 213 -7.55 -56.43 1.98
CA GLN A 213 -8.73 -56.25 1.13
C GLN A 213 -9.51 -55.00 1.53
N GLU A 214 -9.78 -54.15 0.55
CA GLU A 214 -10.34 -52.80 0.75
C GLU A 214 -11.74 -52.82 1.39
N ASN A 215 -12.66 -53.61 0.85
CA ASN A 215 -14.04 -53.68 1.35
C ASN A 215 -14.11 -54.20 2.79
N LEU A 216 -13.36 -55.27 3.08
CA LEU A 216 -13.28 -55.88 4.40
C LEU A 216 -12.59 -54.94 5.40
N LEU A 217 -11.57 -54.18 4.98
CA LEU A 217 -10.90 -53.23 5.84
C LEU A 217 -11.85 -52.13 6.32
N TYR A 218 -12.61 -51.51 5.42
CA TYR A 218 -13.51 -50.41 5.80
C TYR A 218 -14.64 -50.88 6.71
N SER A 219 -15.22 -52.06 6.45
CA SER A 219 -16.28 -52.62 7.30
C SER A 219 -15.76 -52.93 8.71
N VAL A 220 -14.62 -53.61 8.80
CA VAL A 220 -13.97 -53.96 10.07
C VAL A 220 -13.51 -52.71 10.83
N LEU A 221 -12.89 -51.74 10.15
CA LEU A 221 -12.43 -50.50 10.78
C LEU A 221 -13.62 -49.72 11.36
N GLN A 222 -14.70 -49.60 10.60
CA GLN A 222 -15.93 -48.94 11.07
C GLN A 222 -16.52 -49.68 12.27
N GLU A 223 -16.62 -51.01 12.22
CA GLU A 223 -17.11 -51.83 13.33
C GLU A 223 -16.25 -51.63 14.59
N LEU A 224 -14.92 -51.62 14.47
CA LEU A 224 -14.00 -51.43 15.58
C LEU A 224 -14.05 -50.01 16.19
N VAL A 225 -14.35 -49.00 15.38
CA VAL A 225 -14.56 -47.62 15.85
C VAL A 225 -15.93 -47.48 16.52
N THR A 226 -17.00 -47.98 15.90
CA THR A 226 -18.36 -47.91 16.45
C THR A 226 -18.51 -48.72 17.74
N SER A 227 -17.85 -49.89 17.84
CA SER A 227 -17.77 -50.66 19.09
C SER A 227 -16.88 -50.02 20.16
N GLY A 228 -16.15 -48.96 19.83
CA GLY A 228 -15.26 -48.26 20.74
C GLY A 228 -13.97 -49.00 21.09
N ARG A 229 -13.66 -50.12 20.41
CA ARG A 229 -12.40 -50.86 20.57
C ARG A 229 -11.21 -50.08 20.03
N LEU A 230 -11.41 -49.33 18.95
CA LEU A 230 -10.45 -48.34 18.44
C LEU A 230 -10.90 -46.95 18.86
N LYS A 231 -10.03 -46.24 19.56
CA LYS A 231 -10.27 -44.86 20.02
C LYS A 231 -9.79 -43.89 18.95
N GLY A 232 -10.69 -43.51 18.06
CA GLY A 232 -10.45 -42.58 16.96
C GLY A 232 -11.68 -42.41 16.09
N SER A 233 -11.56 -41.58 15.06
CA SER A 233 -12.61 -41.33 14.07
C SER A 233 -12.07 -41.52 12.66
N VAL A 234 -12.95 -41.94 11.75
CA VAL A 234 -12.62 -42.03 10.31
C VAL A 234 -13.31 -40.88 9.60
N VAL A 235 -12.54 -40.00 8.98
CA VAL A 235 -13.02 -38.86 8.20
C VAL A 235 -12.86 -39.20 6.71
N GLY A 236 -13.84 -38.86 5.87
CA GLY A 236 -13.83 -39.16 4.43
C GLY A 236 -14.55 -40.45 4.02
N GLY A 237 -15.29 -41.09 4.94
CA GLY A 237 -16.16 -42.23 4.64
C GLY A 237 -15.40 -43.49 4.18
N ARG A 238 -16.06 -44.32 3.36
CA ARG A 238 -15.49 -45.54 2.75
C ARG A 238 -14.91 -45.27 1.35
N GLN A 239 -14.23 -44.14 1.18
CA GLN A 239 -13.66 -43.74 -0.11
C GLN A 239 -12.14 -43.59 -0.04
N HIS A 240 -11.50 -43.41 -1.19
CA HIS A 240 -10.05 -43.21 -1.31
C HIS A 240 -9.47 -42.03 -0.49
N LYS A 241 -10.32 -41.13 0.02
CA LYS A 241 -9.94 -40.01 0.89
C LYS A 241 -10.10 -40.32 2.40
N ALA A 242 -10.36 -41.57 2.77
CA ALA A 242 -10.52 -41.97 4.15
C ALA A 242 -9.21 -41.76 4.96
N VAL A 243 -9.30 -41.01 6.05
CA VAL A 243 -8.22 -40.76 7.00
C VAL A 243 -8.68 -41.20 8.38
N TYR A 244 -7.87 -42.03 9.03
CA TYR A 244 -8.08 -42.38 10.43
C TYR A 244 -7.40 -41.35 11.32
N ILE A 245 -8.15 -40.74 12.23
CA ILE A 245 -7.68 -39.78 13.22
C ILE A 245 -7.76 -40.42 14.61
N PRO A 246 -6.63 -40.81 15.21
CA PRO A 246 -6.60 -41.38 16.56
C PRO A 246 -7.04 -40.36 17.63
N ASP A 247 -7.77 -40.81 18.65
CA ASP A 247 -8.21 -39.95 19.76
C ASP A 247 -7.03 -39.36 20.54
N ILE A 248 -5.93 -40.11 20.66
CA ILE A 248 -4.72 -39.63 21.33
C ILE A 248 -4.17 -38.38 20.65
N TYR A 249 -4.18 -38.33 19.32
CA TYR A 249 -3.75 -37.16 18.56
C TYR A 249 -4.62 -35.95 18.87
N SER A 250 -5.95 -36.11 18.78
CA SER A 250 -6.92 -35.06 19.09
C SER A 250 -6.80 -34.58 20.53
N ARG A 251 -6.55 -35.48 21.49
CA ARG A 251 -6.32 -35.16 22.90
C ARG A 251 -5.00 -34.43 23.11
N THR A 252 -3.91 -34.82 22.45
CA THR A 252 -2.61 -34.16 22.56
C THR A 252 -2.65 -32.75 21.97
N GLN A 253 -3.23 -32.58 20.78
CA GLN A 253 -3.51 -31.25 20.22
C GLN A 253 -4.32 -30.43 21.24
N SER A 254 -5.38 -31.04 21.76
CA SER A 254 -6.30 -30.35 22.64
C SER A 254 -5.62 -29.92 23.95
N SER A 255 -4.88 -30.82 24.58
CA SER A 255 -4.13 -30.56 25.82
C SER A 255 -3.03 -29.53 25.63
N TRP A 256 -2.35 -29.53 24.47
CA TRP A 256 -1.35 -28.52 24.14
C TRP A 256 -1.98 -27.14 24.08
N VAL A 257 -3.11 -27.00 23.37
CA VAL A 257 -3.81 -25.70 23.26
C VAL A 257 -4.24 -25.17 24.61
N ASP A 258 -4.83 -26.02 25.47
CA ASP A 258 -5.25 -25.62 26.82
C ASP A 258 -4.05 -25.21 27.70
N SER A 259 -2.96 -25.98 27.64
CA SER A 259 -1.76 -25.72 28.45
C SER A 259 -1.07 -24.43 28.00
N PHE A 260 -0.96 -24.22 26.69
CA PHE A 260 -0.32 -23.04 26.10
C PHE A 260 -1.09 -21.77 26.43
N LEU A 261 -2.41 -21.77 26.21
CA LEU A 261 -3.26 -20.62 26.52
C LEU A 261 -3.21 -20.28 28.02
N LYS A 262 -3.23 -21.30 28.89
CA LYS A 262 -3.17 -21.10 30.35
C LYS A 262 -1.81 -20.57 30.83
N GLN A 263 -0.71 -20.94 30.18
CA GLN A 263 0.64 -20.51 30.57
C GLN A 263 1.00 -19.13 30.01
N ASN A 264 0.64 -18.87 28.74
CA ASN A 264 1.12 -17.70 28.02
C ASN A 264 0.05 -16.61 27.85
N GLY A 265 -1.24 -16.93 28.01
CA GLY A 265 -2.34 -15.96 27.83
C GLY A 265 -2.63 -15.58 26.38
N TYR A 266 -2.04 -16.25 25.38
CA TYR A 266 -2.33 -16.05 23.95
C TYR A 266 -2.22 -17.35 23.16
N LEU A 267 -2.69 -17.37 21.91
CA LEU A 267 -2.54 -18.47 20.95
C LEU A 267 -2.28 -17.93 19.54
N GLU A 268 -1.19 -18.37 18.91
CA GLU A 268 -0.90 -18.09 17.50
C GLU A 268 -1.72 -19.00 16.57
N PHE A 269 -2.30 -18.44 15.51
CA PHE A 269 -3.03 -19.24 14.54
C PHE A 269 -2.10 -20.13 13.71
N ASP A 270 -0.88 -19.67 13.41
CA ASP A 270 0.12 -20.46 12.69
C ASP A 270 0.60 -21.68 13.51
N ALA A 271 0.78 -21.53 14.83
CA ALA A 271 1.08 -22.66 15.71
C ALA A 271 -0.04 -23.71 15.69
N LEU A 272 -1.30 -23.27 15.67
CA LEU A 272 -2.46 -24.17 15.56
C LEU A 272 -2.54 -24.86 14.19
N SER A 273 -2.23 -24.13 13.11
CA SER A 273 -2.13 -24.72 11.77
C SER A 273 -1.02 -25.77 11.68
N ARG A 274 0.17 -25.50 12.24
CA ARG A 274 1.26 -26.50 12.35
C ARG A 274 0.89 -27.72 13.19
N LEU A 275 0.06 -27.54 14.20
CA LEU A 275 -0.50 -28.64 14.98
C LEU A 275 -1.49 -29.50 14.20
N GLY A 276 -1.92 -29.08 13.01
CA GLY A 276 -2.88 -29.80 12.17
C GLY A 276 -4.34 -29.40 12.42
N ILE A 277 -4.59 -28.18 12.88
CA ILE A 277 -5.93 -27.58 12.97
C ILE A 277 -6.12 -26.65 11.75
N PRO A 278 -6.95 -27.02 10.76
CA PRO A 278 -7.07 -26.28 9.51
C PRO A 278 -7.78 -24.93 9.66
N ASP A 279 -8.70 -24.79 10.62
CA ASP A 279 -9.38 -23.53 10.94
C ASP A 279 -9.18 -23.19 12.43
N PRO A 280 -8.09 -22.47 12.77
CA PRO A 280 -7.77 -22.09 14.14
C PRO A 280 -8.87 -21.26 14.81
N ALA A 281 -9.40 -20.25 14.11
CA ALA A 281 -10.34 -19.30 14.68
C ALA A 281 -11.67 -19.98 15.07
N SER A 282 -12.24 -20.79 14.18
CA SER A 282 -13.47 -21.53 14.50
C SER A 282 -13.25 -22.59 15.57
N TYR A 283 -12.09 -23.25 15.56
CA TYR A 283 -11.72 -24.22 16.58
C TYR A 283 -11.69 -23.60 17.98
N ILE A 284 -10.99 -22.46 18.14
CA ILE A 284 -10.90 -21.72 19.40
C ILE A 284 -12.30 -21.27 19.85
N LYS A 285 -13.10 -20.64 18.96
CA LYS A 285 -14.47 -20.19 19.28
C LYS A 285 -15.38 -21.32 19.76
N LYS A 286 -15.26 -22.50 19.15
CA LYS A 286 -16.06 -23.67 19.51
C LYS A 286 -15.64 -24.24 20.87
N ARG A 287 -14.36 -24.17 21.20
CA ARG A 287 -13.78 -24.77 22.40
C ARG A 287 -13.87 -23.87 23.63
N PHE A 288 -13.56 -22.58 23.49
CA PHE A 288 -13.50 -21.60 24.57
C PHE A 288 -14.69 -20.64 24.56
N LYS A 289 -15.92 -21.17 24.46
CA LYS A 289 -17.15 -20.36 24.35
C LYS A 289 -17.38 -19.40 25.52
N SER A 290 -16.88 -19.74 26.70
CA SER A 290 -17.04 -18.97 27.94
C SER A 290 -15.90 -18.00 28.21
N HIS A 291 -14.76 -18.13 27.53
CA HIS A 291 -13.63 -17.22 27.70
C HIS A 291 -13.75 -16.06 26.71
N LYS A 292 -13.56 -14.84 27.20
CA LYS A 292 -13.52 -13.63 26.37
C LYS A 292 -12.12 -13.52 25.76
N LEU A 293 -11.93 -14.14 24.60
CA LEU A 293 -10.70 -14.03 23.83
C LEU A 293 -10.83 -12.93 22.79
N LEU A 294 -9.80 -12.09 22.69
CA LEU A 294 -9.64 -11.12 21.62
C LEU A 294 -9.05 -11.82 20.40
N PHE A 295 -9.76 -11.80 19.26
CA PHE A 295 -9.24 -12.33 18.00
C PHE A 295 -8.56 -11.21 17.21
N LEU A 296 -7.26 -11.34 16.99
CA LEU A 296 -6.44 -10.50 16.12
C LEU A 296 -6.29 -11.18 14.75
N ARG A 297 -5.43 -10.67 13.86
CA ARG A 297 -5.22 -11.26 12.53
C ARG A 297 -4.41 -12.55 12.60
N ALA A 298 -3.29 -12.55 13.33
CA ALA A 298 -2.38 -13.69 13.41
C ALA A 298 -2.51 -14.52 14.70
N ALA A 299 -3.15 -13.98 15.73
CA ALA A 299 -3.26 -14.62 17.04
C ALA A 299 -4.57 -14.28 17.75
N CYS A 300 -4.84 -14.96 18.87
CA CYS A 300 -5.83 -14.50 19.83
C CYS A 300 -5.20 -14.31 21.22
N VAL A 301 -5.68 -13.32 21.95
CA VAL A 301 -5.16 -12.90 23.25
C VAL A 301 -6.25 -13.05 24.31
N ASP A 302 -5.90 -13.54 25.50
CA ASP A 302 -6.81 -13.68 26.62
C ASP A 302 -7.11 -12.33 27.28
N SER A 303 -8.27 -12.21 27.93
CA SER A 303 -8.68 -10.95 28.55
C SER A 303 -7.71 -10.50 29.64
N ALA A 304 -6.98 -11.41 30.29
CA ALA A 304 -6.01 -11.06 31.32
C ALA A 304 -4.91 -10.10 30.82
N ILE A 305 -4.41 -10.30 29.59
CA ILE A 305 -3.41 -9.40 28.99
C ILE A 305 -4.06 -8.06 28.65
N VAL A 306 -5.29 -8.08 28.14
CA VAL A 306 -6.05 -6.86 27.82
C VAL A 306 -6.30 -6.04 29.09
N ASP A 307 -6.77 -6.67 30.16
CA ASP A 307 -7.04 -6.03 31.46
C ASP A 307 -5.75 -5.43 32.05
N GLN A 308 -4.61 -6.10 31.89
CA GLN A 308 -3.32 -5.61 32.35
C GLN A 308 -2.86 -4.37 31.57
N LEU A 309 -3.05 -4.38 30.24
CA LEU A 309 -2.76 -3.23 29.37
C LEU A 309 -3.69 -2.06 29.70
N GLU A 310 -4.99 -2.32 29.92
CA GLU A 310 -5.97 -1.29 30.31
C GLU A 310 -5.56 -0.62 31.63
N ALA A 311 -5.16 -1.40 32.64
CA ALA A 311 -4.70 -0.88 33.92
C ALA A 311 -3.45 0.00 33.78
N SER A 312 -2.46 -0.43 32.99
CA SER A 312 -1.24 0.36 32.75
C SER A 312 -1.50 1.65 31.96
N VAL A 313 -2.44 1.63 31.00
CA VAL A 313 -2.89 2.83 30.29
C VAL A 313 -3.58 3.81 31.25
N GLU A 314 -4.47 3.31 32.10
CA GLU A 314 -5.18 4.13 33.09
C GLU A 314 -4.21 4.78 34.10
N GLU A 315 -3.21 4.02 34.55
CA GLU A 315 -2.16 4.51 35.45
C GLU A 315 -1.33 5.61 34.78
N ALA A 316 -0.90 5.42 33.53
CA ALA A 316 -0.13 6.41 32.77
C ALA A 316 -0.90 7.73 32.59
N VAL A 317 -2.21 7.65 32.30
CA VAL A 317 -3.09 8.82 32.18
C VAL A 317 -3.23 9.55 33.51
N THR A 318 -3.39 8.81 34.60
CA THR A 318 -3.62 9.36 35.94
C THR A 318 -2.37 10.04 36.48
N THR A 319 -1.20 9.41 36.31
CA THR A 319 0.09 9.90 36.80
C THR A 319 0.75 10.92 35.87
N ALA A 320 0.21 11.12 34.66
CA ALA A 320 0.79 11.99 33.62
C ALA A 320 2.22 11.57 33.23
N THR A 321 2.43 10.26 33.04
CA THR A 321 3.72 9.65 32.71
C THR A 321 3.70 9.00 31.31
N LEU A 322 4.83 8.44 30.89
CA LEU A 322 4.98 7.57 29.74
C LEU A 322 5.15 6.12 30.21
N VAL A 323 4.55 5.16 29.51
CA VAL A 323 4.69 3.73 29.82
C VAL A 323 4.91 2.94 28.54
N ASP A 324 5.98 2.15 28.50
CA ASP A 324 6.22 1.18 27.44
C ASP A 324 5.45 -0.11 27.73
N LEU A 325 4.53 -0.46 26.83
CA LEU A 325 3.69 -1.65 26.95
C LEU A 325 4.31 -2.87 26.25
N GLN A 326 5.44 -2.71 25.55
CA GLN A 326 6.14 -3.82 24.87
C GLN A 326 6.40 -5.03 25.78
N PRO A 327 6.80 -4.89 27.06
CA PRO A 327 7.03 -6.05 27.94
C PRO A 327 5.78 -6.87 28.26
N MET A 328 4.59 -6.28 28.10
CA MET A 328 3.30 -6.88 28.42
C MET A 328 2.64 -7.52 27.19
N VAL A 329 3.16 -7.22 26.01
CA VAL A 329 2.64 -7.67 24.72
C VAL A 329 3.41 -8.94 24.29
N PRO A 330 2.70 -10.00 23.87
CA PRO A 330 3.36 -11.18 23.31
C PRO A 330 4.23 -10.85 22.09
N SER A 331 5.49 -11.31 22.09
CA SER A 331 6.46 -11.06 21.02
C SER A 331 6.12 -11.68 19.67
N CYS A 332 5.13 -12.59 19.63
CA CYS A 332 4.63 -13.21 18.42
C CYS A 332 3.69 -12.31 17.60
N LEU A 333 3.23 -11.19 18.18
CA LEU A 333 2.27 -10.31 17.52
C LEU A 333 2.97 -9.42 16.49
N SER A 334 2.31 -9.24 15.35
CA SER A 334 2.74 -8.28 14.33
C SER A 334 2.46 -6.84 14.80
N GLU A 335 3.17 -5.86 14.24
CA GLU A 335 2.95 -4.44 14.58
C GLU A 335 1.49 -4.00 14.38
N GLU A 336 0.81 -4.52 13.35
CA GLU A 336 -0.62 -4.28 13.11
C GLU A 336 -1.49 -4.84 14.24
N ASP A 337 -1.21 -6.07 14.67
CA ASP A 337 -1.95 -6.74 15.75
C ASP A 337 -1.71 -6.07 17.11
N VAL A 338 -0.48 -5.60 17.35
CA VAL A 338 -0.14 -4.78 18.52
C VAL A 338 -0.91 -3.46 18.50
N ALA A 339 -0.96 -2.76 17.37
CA ALA A 339 -1.73 -1.51 17.23
C ALA A 339 -3.24 -1.72 17.47
N LEU A 340 -3.80 -2.84 17.00
CA LEU A 340 -5.20 -3.20 17.25
C LEU A 340 -5.47 -3.47 18.75
N LEU A 341 -4.58 -4.23 19.40
CA LEU A 341 -4.66 -4.55 20.82
C LEU A 341 -4.58 -3.28 21.69
N LEU A 342 -3.57 -2.45 21.46
CA LEU A 342 -3.38 -1.19 22.18
C LEU A 342 -4.51 -0.19 21.91
N GLY A 343 -4.95 -0.07 20.65
CA GLY A 343 -6.09 0.77 20.29
C GLY A 343 -7.41 0.31 20.92
N GLN A 344 -7.55 -0.98 21.27
CA GLN A 344 -8.70 -1.47 22.03
C GLN A 344 -8.59 -1.17 23.51
N ALA A 345 -7.42 -1.34 24.13
CA ALA A 345 -7.19 -0.98 25.53
C ALA A 345 -7.45 0.52 25.78
N VAL A 346 -6.93 1.39 24.90
CA VAL A 346 -7.17 2.86 24.98
C VAL A 346 -8.65 3.21 24.82
N ARG A 347 -9.39 2.47 24.00
CA ARG A 347 -10.84 2.65 23.81
C ARG A 347 -11.64 2.25 25.06
N ALA A 348 -11.28 1.14 25.69
CA ALA A 348 -11.96 0.65 26.88
C ALA A 348 -11.86 1.65 28.04
N VAL A 349 -10.69 2.26 28.22
CA VAL A 349 -10.40 3.27 29.26
C VAL A 349 -10.96 4.66 28.90
N HIS A 350 -11.60 4.83 27.72
CA HIS A 350 -12.06 6.13 27.21
C HIS A 350 -10.96 7.19 27.12
N ALA A 351 -9.70 6.76 26.98
CA ALA A 351 -8.53 7.61 27.04
C ALA A 351 -8.12 8.17 25.67
N GLN A 352 -8.89 7.93 24.61
CA GLN A 352 -8.55 8.33 23.22
C GLN A 352 -8.20 9.80 23.04
N SER A 353 -8.80 10.70 23.83
CA SER A 353 -8.50 12.14 23.81
C SER A 353 -7.30 12.52 24.68
N SER A 354 -6.90 11.64 25.61
CA SER A 354 -5.98 11.92 26.71
C SER A 354 -4.66 11.15 26.61
N THR A 355 -4.49 10.32 25.57
CA THR A 355 -3.28 9.53 25.31
C THR A 355 -2.90 9.58 23.84
N VAL A 356 -1.60 9.63 23.56
CA VAL A 356 -1.01 9.45 22.23
C VAL A 356 -0.24 8.13 22.23
N LEU A 357 -0.45 7.31 21.20
CA LEU A 357 0.26 6.06 21.00
C LEU A 357 1.45 6.30 20.08
N LEU A 358 2.66 5.99 20.54
CA LEU A 358 3.90 6.02 19.76
C LEU A 358 4.45 4.59 19.68
N GLY A 359 4.06 3.85 18.65
CA GLY A 359 4.36 2.42 18.56
C GLY A 359 3.74 1.64 19.71
N THR A 360 4.57 1.11 20.60
CA THR A 360 4.17 0.34 21.80
C THR A 360 4.07 1.19 23.06
N VAL A 361 4.45 2.47 22.98
CA VAL A 361 4.49 3.36 24.14
C VAL A 361 3.25 4.23 24.18
N VAL A 362 2.64 4.29 25.36
CA VAL A 362 1.51 5.17 25.64
C VAL A 362 2.03 6.40 26.35
N VAL A 363 1.76 7.56 25.77
CA VAL A 363 2.13 8.87 26.31
C VAL A 363 0.87 9.62 26.71
N SER A 364 0.78 10.05 27.96
CA SER A 364 -0.33 10.89 28.43
C SER A 364 -0.29 12.27 27.76
N GLU A 365 -1.44 12.82 27.37
CA GLU A 365 -1.53 14.19 26.83
C GLU A 365 -1.04 15.23 27.85
N LYS A 366 -1.23 14.96 29.14
CA LYS A 366 -0.68 15.81 30.21
C LYS A 366 0.85 15.80 30.23
N PHE A 367 1.46 14.65 29.96
CA PHE A 367 2.92 14.55 29.83
C PHE A 367 3.41 15.37 28.64
N ILE A 368 2.74 15.29 27.49
CA ILE A 368 3.04 16.12 26.31
C ILE A 368 2.95 17.61 26.64
N ARG A 369 1.92 18.04 27.39
CA ARG A 369 1.78 19.43 27.84
C ARG A 369 2.90 19.86 28.78
N ASN A 370 3.35 18.97 29.67
CA ASN A 370 4.51 19.24 30.53
C ASN A 370 5.80 19.39 29.70
N CYS A 371 5.98 18.56 28.67
CA CYS A 371 7.10 18.69 27.74
C CYS A 371 7.04 20.02 26.97
N LEU A 372 5.85 20.44 26.52
CA LEU A 372 5.66 21.75 25.86
C LEU A 372 6.12 22.91 26.77
N ALA A 373 5.76 22.85 28.05
CA ALA A 373 6.12 23.90 29.02
C ALA A 373 7.64 24.06 29.22
N LEU A 374 8.45 23.02 28.95
CA LEU A 374 9.91 23.12 29.01
C LEU A 374 10.47 24.13 27.98
N PHE A 375 9.73 24.37 26.90
CA PHE A 375 10.10 25.27 25.83
C PHE A 375 9.54 26.68 26.00
N ASP A 376 8.65 26.95 26.97
CA ASP A 376 8.03 28.26 27.14
C ASP A 376 9.06 29.38 27.37
N ASP A 377 10.05 29.14 28.25
CA ASP A 377 11.13 30.10 28.51
C ASP A 377 12.04 30.30 27.28
N ILE A 378 12.30 29.21 26.54
CA ILE A 378 13.12 29.23 25.32
C ILE A 378 12.37 30.01 24.22
N MET A 379 11.07 29.78 24.08
CA MET A 379 10.17 30.51 23.18
C MET A 379 10.15 32.00 23.50
N LEU A 380 10.00 32.38 24.77
CA LEU A 380 9.98 33.78 25.19
C LEU A 380 11.31 34.48 24.89
N GLN A 381 12.44 33.82 25.16
CA GLN A 381 13.76 34.39 24.85
C GLN A 381 14.01 34.51 23.34
N LYS A 382 13.62 33.50 22.55
CA LYS A 382 13.77 33.51 21.09
C LYS A 382 12.84 34.53 20.46
N ALA A 383 11.59 34.62 20.90
CA ALA A 383 10.63 35.64 20.46
C ALA A 383 11.11 37.06 20.81
N GLN A 384 11.67 37.31 22.01
CA GLN A 384 12.24 38.60 22.36
C GLN A 384 13.49 38.96 21.54
N LYS A 385 14.31 37.97 21.17
CA LYS A 385 15.45 38.16 20.25
C LYS A 385 14.97 38.43 18.82
N GLU A 386 13.94 37.74 18.35
CA GLU A 386 13.37 37.94 17.01
C GLU A 386 12.63 39.28 16.90
N VAL A 387 11.88 39.72 17.92
CA VAL A 387 11.27 41.06 17.98
C VAL A 387 12.31 42.18 17.90
N LYS A 388 13.53 41.95 18.42
CA LYS A 388 14.64 42.91 18.35
C LYS A 388 15.36 42.91 16.99
N ASN A 389 15.32 41.80 16.25
CA ASN A 389 16.09 41.62 15.03
C ASN A 389 15.25 41.66 13.75
N ASN A 390 13.93 41.41 13.80
CA ASN A 390 13.11 41.24 12.60
C ASN A 390 11.59 41.44 12.86
N PRO A 391 11.05 42.67 12.83
CA PRO A 391 9.62 42.93 13.08
C PRO A 391 8.67 42.54 11.93
N VAL A 392 9.19 42.16 10.75
CA VAL A 392 8.41 42.21 9.48
C VAL A 392 7.63 40.93 9.17
N PHE A 393 7.96 39.77 9.74
CA PHE A 393 7.45 38.51 9.18
C PHE A 393 6.12 37.99 9.75
N LEU A 394 5.34 38.80 10.48
CA LEU A 394 4.16 38.32 11.21
C LEU A 394 2.89 39.19 11.06
N ILE A 395 2.66 39.77 9.89
CA ILE A 395 1.36 40.40 9.58
C ILE A 395 0.78 39.69 8.36
N THR A 396 -0.21 38.82 8.57
CA THR A 396 -0.96 38.19 7.48
C THR A 396 -2.10 39.11 7.02
N GLU A 397 -2.67 38.85 5.84
CA GLU A 397 -3.75 39.65 5.22
C GLU A 397 -4.97 39.92 6.14
N GLU A 398 -5.16 39.12 7.19
CA GLU A 398 -6.24 39.31 8.19
C GLU A 398 -5.96 40.47 9.16
N ASP A 399 -4.69 40.77 9.46
CA ASP A 399 -4.30 41.84 10.40
C ASP A 399 -4.49 43.24 9.80
N VAL A 400 -4.39 43.37 8.47
CA VAL A 400 -4.65 44.64 7.74
C VAL A 400 -6.14 45.01 7.79
N LYS A 401 -7.04 44.01 7.81
CA LYS A 401 -8.50 44.23 7.90
C LYS A 401 -8.97 44.62 9.30
N GLN A 402 -8.28 44.20 10.35
CA GLN A 402 -8.62 44.60 11.72
C GLN A 402 -7.98 45.93 12.13
N GLY A 403 -6.77 46.25 11.62
CA GLY A 403 -6.13 47.55 11.82
C GLY A 403 -6.88 48.72 11.17
N SER A 404 -7.51 48.51 10.00
CA SER A 404 -8.28 49.56 9.32
C SER A 404 -9.53 49.98 10.07
N VAL A 405 -10.13 49.10 10.89
CA VAL A 405 -11.34 49.40 11.69
C VAL A 405 -11.02 50.30 12.90
N LEU A 406 -9.77 50.29 13.38
CA LEU A 406 -9.36 51.10 14.54
C LEU A 406 -8.88 52.51 14.18
N LEU A 407 -8.45 52.73 12.93
CA LEU A 407 -7.93 54.03 12.46
C LEU A 407 -9.01 55.01 11.96
N GLU A 408 -10.24 54.56 11.71
CA GLU A 408 -11.38 55.46 11.44
C GLU A 408 -11.89 56.19 12.71
N GLY A 409 -11.38 55.84 13.90
CA GLY A 409 -11.82 56.38 15.18
C GLY A 409 -11.25 57.74 15.59
N SER A 410 -10.31 58.34 14.86
CA SER A 410 -9.69 59.59 15.30
C SER A 410 -9.21 60.49 14.16
N ALA A 411 -10.12 61.35 13.66
CA ALA A 411 -9.96 62.81 13.52
C ALA A 411 -10.66 63.39 12.27
N SER A 412 -11.87 63.94 12.44
CA SER A 412 -12.22 65.28 11.92
C SER A 412 -13.53 65.83 12.52
N SER A 413 -13.31 66.67 13.53
CA SER A 413 -14.03 67.87 13.99
C SER A 413 -15.38 68.32 13.37
N LYS A 414 -16.31 68.64 14.30
CA LYS A 414 -17.26 69.78 14.34
C LYS A 414 -18.42 69.85 13.33
N LYS A 415 -19.62 69.44 13.77
CA LYS A 415 -20.82 70.29 13.70
C LYS A 415 -21.93 69.84 14.65
N ASP A 416 -22.56 70.82 15.30
CA ASP A 416 -23.66 70.72 16.26
C ASP A 416 -24.88 69.94 15.76
N LYS A 417 -25.48 69.11 16.64
CA LYS A 417 -26.94 69.15 16.90
C LYS A 417 -27.36 68.24 18.05
N ARG A 418 -27.47 68.84 19.24
CA ARG A 418 -28.30 68.39 20.34
C ARG A 418 -29.62 69.17 20.26
N GLU A 419 -30.61 68.68 19.51
CA GLU A 419 -31.98 69.21 19.61
C GLU A 419 -32.99 68.29 18.90
N GLU A 420 -33.59 67.33 19.62
CA GLU A 420 -34.96 66.89 19.31
C GLU A 420 -35.63 66.21 20.52
N ARG A 421 -35.80 66.99 21.60
CA ARG A 421 -36.89 66.78 22.55
C ARG A 421 -37.85 67.95 22.38
N ARG A 422 -39.09 67.61 21.99
CA ARG A 422 -40.34 68.41 21.98
C ARG A 422 -40.67 69.23 20.71
N LYS A 423 -41.46 68.61 19.83
CA LYS A 423 -42.69 69.21 19.24
C LYS A 423 -43.75 68.10 19.20
N LYS A 424 -44.68 68.11 20.15
CA LYS A 424 -46.03 68.71 20.11
C LYS A 424 -47.07 67.68 19.66
N ALA A 425 -48.05 67.50 20.54
CA ALA A 425 -49.21 66.64 20.42
C ALA A 425 -50.08 66.94 19.20
N SER A 426 -50.66 65.90 18.61
CA SER A 426 -52.03 65.88 18.09
C SER A 426 -52.48 64.43 17.94
N GLU A 427 -53.67 64.13 18.50
CA GLU A 427 -54.60 63.05 18.14
C GLU A 427 -54.11 61.59 18.29
N GLY A 428 -54.75 60.69 19.04
CA GLY A 428 -56.09 60.70 19.60
C GLY A 428 -56.82 59.40 19.23
N THR A 429 -57.21 58.64 20.25
CA THR A 429 -58.20 57.53 20.27
C THR A 429 -57.73 56.22 19.60
N GLY A 430 -57.96 55.00 20.08
CA GLY A 430 -58.86 54.31 21.03
C GLY A 430 -58.85 52.85 20.52
N SER A 431 -59.15 51.75 21.21
CA SER A 431 -59.84 51.43 22.44
C SER A 431 -59.77 49.89 22.60
N LEU A 432 -60.11 49.40 23.79
CA LEU A 432 -60.63 48.07 24.16
C LEU A 432 -59.66 46.92 24.53
N ARG A 433 -59.69 46.62 25.85
CA ARG A 433 -59.96 45.33 26.53
C ARG A 433 -59.03 44.14 26.21
N GLY A 434 -58.53 43.35 27.15
CA GLY A 434 -58.85 43.14 28.56
C GLY A 434 -58.54 41.68 28.92
N GLY A 435 -58.16 41.42 30.19
CA GLY A 435 -58.04 40.07 30.81
C GLY A 435 -56.80 39.29 30.38
N GLY A 436 -56.01 38.63 31.23
CA GLY A 436 -56.25 38.12 32.57
C GLY A 436 -55.93 36.61 32.58
N GLY A 437 -54.97 36.18 33.43
CA GLY A 437 -54.90 34.80 33.94
C GLY A 437 -53.92 33.82 33.27
N GLY A 438 -52.80 33.58 33.96
CA GLY A 438 -52.59 32.31 34.68
C GLY A 438 -52.39 30.98 33.92
N ASN A 439 -51.15 30.50 33.99
CA ASN A 439 -50.68 29.10 34.10
C ASN A 439 -50.86 28.07 32.95
N ALA A 440 -49.70 27.75 32.35
CA ALA A 440 -49.11 26.42 32.19
C ALA A 440 -49.97 25.24 31.70
N ARG A 441 -49.72 24.77 30.46
CA ARG A 441 -48.98 23.51 30.17
C ARG A 441 -48.91 23.23 28.66
N GLU A 442 -47.67 23.05 28.18
CA GLU A 442 -47.25 22.00 27.24
C GLU A 442 -47.68 22.04 25.74
N ILE A 443 -46.79 21.50 24.88
CA ILE A 443 -47.03 20.92 23.53
C ILE A 443 -46.60 21.73 22.28
N ARG A 444 -45.41 21.34 21.78
CA ARG A 444 -45.02 20.88 20.43
C ARG A 444 -44.97 21.86 19.21
N ILE A 445 -44.13 21.38 18.27
CA ILE A 445 -44.18 21.48 16.78
C ILE A 445 -43.22 22.56 16.23
N ARG A 446 -42.00 22.27 15.71
CA ARG A 446 -41.51 21.32 14.68
C ARG A 446 -41.71 21.86 13.24
N LYS A 447 -40.68 21.61 12.40
CA LYS A 447 -40.62 21.55 10.92
C LYS A 447 -39.99 22.78 10.26
N THR A 448 -39.12 22.70 9.26
CA THR A 448 -38.73 21.67 8.25
C THR A 448 -37.51 22.22 7.48
N LYS A 449 -36.65 21.52 6.72
CA LYS A 449 -36.78 20.42 5.71
C LYS A 449 -35.31 20.05 5.35
N LYS A 450 -34.84 18.79 5.48
CA LYS A 450 -34.77 17.70 4.46
C LYS A 450 -33.84 18.04 3.25
N LYS A 451 -32.96 17.16 2.71
CA LYS A 451 -32.95 15.68 2.65
C LYS A 451 -31.69 15.14 1.91
N ASN A 452 -31.21 13.95 2.31
CA ASN A 452 -30.72 12.80 1.48
C ASN A 452 -29.39 12.87 0.68
N ARG A 453 -28.60 11.80 0.45
CA ARG A 453 -28.52 10.37 0.88
C ARG A 453 -27.30 9.66 0.18
N ARG A 454 -26.72 8.63 0.84
CA ARG A 454 -26.07 7.37 0.33
C ARG A 454 -24.71 7.43 -0.40
N GLU A 455 -23.65 6.70 0.00
CA GLU A 455 -23.34 5.24 0.22
C GLU A 455 -22.76 4.56 -1.05
N GLU A 456 -21.51 4.07 -0.98
CA GLU A 456 -20.99 2.71 -1.32
C GLU A 456 -19.52 2.66 -1.81
N GLU A 457 -18.81 1.59 -1.40
CA GLU A 457 -17.45 1.13 -1.76
C GLU A 457 -17.42 0.46 -3.15
N SER A 458 -16.26 0.44 -3.85
CA SER A 458 -15.62 -0.75 -4.47
C SER A 458 -14.51 -0.40 -5.51
N ASP A 459 -13.35 -1.04 -5.32
CA ASP A 459 -12.27 -1.53 -6.21
C ASP A 459 -11.74 -0.85 -7.50
N ASP A 460 -10.41 -0.70 -7.47
CA ASP A 460 -9.35 -1.08 -8.42
C ASP A 460 -8.94 -0.24 -9.66
N GLU A 461 -7.61 -0.09 -9.73
CA GLU A 461 -6.67 0.20 -10.82
C GLU A 461 -6.80 1.46 -11.73
N THR A 462 -5.78 2.31 -11.54
CA THR A 462 -4.93 2.96 -12.55
C THR A 462 -5.36 4.23 -13.31
N GLN A 463 -4.38 5.15 -13.28
CA GLN A 463 -4.00 6.18 -14.24
C GLN A 463 -4.57 7.60 -14.08
N ALA A 464 -3.66 8.43 -13.54
CA ALA A 464 -3.16 9.66 -14.13
C ALA A 464 -4.11 10.86 -14.17
N THR A 465 -3.96 11.75 -13.18
CA THR A 465 -4.12 13.19 -13.40
C THR A 465 -3.20 14.00 -12.49
N SER A 466 -2.18 14.58 -13.13
CA SER A 466 -1.66 15.94 -12.94
C SER A 466 -1.49 16.48 -11.52
N GLU A 467 -0.22 16.57 -11.13
CA GLU A 467 0.32 17.47 -10.13
C GLU A 467 -0.29 18.88 -10.23
N SER A 468 -1.00 19.29 -9.18
CA SER A 468 -1.25 20.70 -8.88
C SER A 468 -0.79 20.97 -7.45
N THR A 469 0.46 21.40 -7.35
CA THR A 469 1.14 21.83 -6.13
C THR A 469 0.39 23.01 -5.52
N SER A 470 -0.44 22.74 -4.52
CA SER A 470 -1.01 23.81 -3.68
C SER A 470 0.11 24.38 -2.80
N HIS A 471 0.53 25.62 -3.09
CA HIS A 471 1.43 26.39 -2.23
C HIS A 471 0.73 26.65 -0.88
N LYS A 472 0.97 25.76 0.10
CA LYS A 472 0.73 26.08 1.52
C LYS A 472 1.77 27.10 1.96
N GLN A 473 1.29 28.26 2.37
CA GLN A 473 2.04 29.34 3.02
C GLN A 473 2.89 28.79 4.17
N GLY A 474 4.22 28.91 4.07
CA GLY A 474 5.15 28.51 5.12
C GLY A 474 5.21 29.56 6.23
N GLY A 475 4.77 29.21 7.42
CA GLY A 475 5.01 30.01 8.63
C GLY A 475 6.45 29.82 9.14
N VAL A 476 6.94 30.76 9.96
CA VAL A 476 8.28 30.69 10.57
C VAL A 476 8.37 29.45 11.48
N PRO A 477 9.33 28.54 11.26
CA PRO A 477 9.56 27.37 12.12
C PRO A 477 10.24 27.79 13.44
N PHE A 478 9.84 27.19 14.57
CA PHE A 478 10.38 27.53 15.89
C PHE A 478 11.81 27.01 16.10
N MET A 479 12.04 25.71 15.96
CA MET A 479 13.33 25.00 16.14
C MET A 479 13.39 23.82 15.17
N SER A 480 14.59 23.32 14.86
CA SER A 480 14.72 22.07 14.09
C SER A 480 14.33 20.86 14.97
N LEU A 481 14.08 19.72 14.34
CA LEU A 481 13.74 18.48 15.07
C LEU A 481 14.90 18.04 15.98
N GLU A 482 16.13 18.15 15.48
CA GLU A 482 17.37 17.85 16.22
C GLU A 482 17.51 18.72 17.48
N GLU A 483 17.27 20.03 17.37
CA GLU A 483 17.35 20.95 18.52
C GLU A 483 16.26 20.66 19.58
N ILE A 484 15.09 20.16 19.18
CA ILE A 484 14.02 19.76 20.10
C ILE A 484 14.40 18.48 20.85
N VAL A 485 15.02 17.51 20.15
CA VAL A 485 15.52 16.26 20.75
C VAL A 485 16.58 16.56 21.81
N GLU A 486 17.58 17.40 21.53
CA GLU A 486 18.62 17.79 22.50
C GLU A 486 18.04 18.40 23.79
N VAL A 487 17.00 19.24 23.66
CA VAL A 487 16.33 19.85 24.82
C VAL A 487 15.53 18.82 25.64
N LEU A 488 14.92 17.85 24.97
CA LEU A 488 14.20 16.76 25.64
C LEU A 488 15.17 15.78 26.32
N GLU A 489 16.29 15.42 25.69
CA GLU A 489 17.37 14.58 26.26
C GLU A 489 17.90 15.16 27.58
N GLY A 490 18.13 16.48 27.63
CA GLY A 490 18.69 17.13 28.81
C GLY A 490 17.72 17.38 29.97
N ARG A 491 16.40 17.22 29.77
CA ARG A 491 15.37 17.62 30.76
C ARG A 491 14.34 16.56 31.09
N VAL A 492 14.22 15.50 30.29
CA VAL A 492 13.28 14.39 30.52
C VAL A 492 14.08 13.13 30.83
N MET A 493 14.39 12.92 32.10
CA MET A 493 15.28 11.84 32.57
C MET A 493 14.70 10.41 32.41
N ASP A 494 13.40 10.26 32.15
CA ASP A 494 12.70 8.97 32.15
C ASP A 494 12.22 8.53 30.74
N CYS A 495 12.72 9.14 29.66
CA CYS A 495 12.33 8.79 28.29
C CYS A 495 13.43 7.99 27.55
N PRO A 496 13.13 6.81 27.00
CA PRO A 496 14.05 6.06 26.13
C PRO A 496 14.50 6.88 24.92
N GLU A 497 15.79 6.82 24.57
CA GLU A 497 16.39 7.56 23.45
C GLU A 497 15.64 7.32 22.12
N ASP A 498 15.19 6.09 21.88
CA ASP A 498 14.44 5.69 20.68
C ASP A 498 13.06 6.38 20.54
N LEU A 499 12.52 6.97 21.62
CA LEU A 499 11.21 7.63 21.64
C LEU A 499 11.30 9.15 21.57
N LEU A 500 12.48 9.72 21.69
CA LEU A 500 12.69 11.17 21.69
C LEU A 500 12.41 11.78 20.32
N GLU A 501 12.81 11.11 19.24
CA GLU A 501 12.55 11.57 17.87
C GLU A 501 11.05 11.51 17.51
N PRO A 502 10.30 10.41 17.74
CA PRO A 502 8.85 10.38 17.56
C PRO A 502 8.10 11.39 18.44
N LEU A 503 8.54 11.59 19.69
CA LEU A 503 7.97 12.58 20.60
C LEU A 503 8.22 14.00 20.10
N ALA A 504 9.43 14.31 19.64
CA ALA A 504 9.78 15.60 19.05
C ALA A 504 8.94 15.90 17.79
N GLN A 505 8.69 14.89 16.93
CA GLN A 505 7.81 15.04 15.76
C GLN A 505 6.37 15.40 16.14
N GLN A 506 5.82 14.78 17.19
CA GLN A 506 4.47 15.10 17.68
C GLN A 506 4.40 16.50 18.29
N ILE A 507 5.46 16.92 18.99
CA ILE A 507 5.53 18.18 19.73
C ILE A 507 5.89 19.38 18.84
N LEU A 508 6.62 19.17 17.73
CA LEU A 508 7.07 20.21 16.80
C LEU A 508 5.94 21.11 16.29
N ARG A 509 4.81 20.52 15.88
CA ARG A 509 3.68 21.29 15.32
C ARG A 509 2.95 22.11 16.39
N PRO A 510 2.60 21.56 17.58
CA PRO A 510 2.13 22.35 18.71
C PRO A 510 3.11 23.46 19.14
N LEU A 511 4.42 23.18 19.25
CA LEU A 511 5.43 24.17 19.62
C LEU A 511 5.50 25.32 18.60
N THR A 512 5.49 25.00 17.31
CA THR A 512 5.56 26.01 16.25
C THR A 512 4.34 26.94 16.28
N LYS A 513 3.15 26.40 16.57
CA LYS A 513 1.94 27.21 16.74
C LYS A 513 2.01 28.10 17.98
N ALA A 514 2.42 27.55 19.12
CA ALA A 514 2.57 28.31 20.36
C ALA A 514 3.61 29.42 20.20
N TYR A 515 4.73 29.14 19.55
CA TYR A 515 5.75 30.13 19.23
C TYR A 515 5.20 31.28 18.39
N GLN A 516 4.43 30.99 17.33
CA GLN A 516 3.81 32.02 16.50
C GLN A 516 2.87 32.94 17.30
N GLU A 517 2.14 32.40 18.27
CA GLU A 517 1.26 33.18 19.16
C GLU A 517 2.06 34.03 20.17
N VAL A 518 3.15 33.50 20.71
CA VAL A 518 4.08 34.22 21.60
C VAL A 518 4.77 35.37 20.86
N VAL A 519 5.20 35.17 19.60
CA VAL A 519 5.78 36.28 18.82
C VAL A 519 4.70 37.32 18.48
N ARG A 520 3.47 36.91 18.13
CA ARG A 520 2.35 37.84 17.87
C ARG A 520 2.08 38.77 19.06
N THR A 521 2.04 38.20 20.28
CA THR A 521 1.81 38.96 21.51
C THR A 521 3.00 39.87 21.89
N ALA A 522 4.24 39.44 21.63
CA ALA A 522 5.44 40.26 21.84
C ALA A 522 5.54 41.46 20.87
N VAL A 523 5.08 41.30 19.62
CA VAL A 523 5.03 42.41 18.63
C VAL A 523 3.97 43.45 18.99
N MET A 524 2.76 43.03 19.41
CA MET A 524 1.68 43.95 19.80
C MET A 524 2.00 44.76 21.07
N SER A 525 2.79 44.20 21.98
CA SER A 525 3.21 44.89 23.22
C SER A 525 4.36 45.89 22.98
N SER A 526 5.21 45.66 21.98
CA SER A 526 6.32 46.58 21.63
C SER A 526 5.90 47.82 20.82
N THR A 527 4.75 47.81 20.14
CA THR A 527 4.25 48.92 19.31
C THR A 527 3.36 49.93 20.05
N SER A 528 2.98 49.67 21.30
CA SER A 528 2.10 50.55 22.08
C SER A 528 2.82 51.51 23.05
N THR A 529 4.16 51.51 23.09
CA THR A 529 4.93 52.27 24.11
C THR A 529 6.07 53.17 23.59
N GLY A 530 6.13 53.54 22.28
CA GLY A 530 7.25 54.34 21.73
C GLY A 530 6.91 55.51 20.77
N SER A 531 6.82 56.73 21.31
CA SER A 531 7.41 57.99 20.78
C SER A 531 6.95 58.61 19.44
N GLY A 532 6.00 59.55 19.51
CA GLY A 532 5.70 60.55 18.45
C GLY A 532 6.78 61.63 18.19
N GLY A 533 7.92 61.60 18.91
CA GLY A 533 9.01 62.58 18.79
C GLY A 533 10.04 62.32 17.68
N ASN A 534 10.42 61.05 17.45
CA ASN A 534 11.49 60.70 16.49
C ASN A 534 11.08 60.80 15.01
N ARG A 535 9.77 60.75 14.71
CA ARG A 535 9.27 60.80 13.33
C ARG A 535 9.54 62.14 12.64
N LYS A 536 9.60 63.26 13.38
CA LYS A 536 9.84 64.59 12.80
C LYS A 536 11.30 64.88 12.48
N GLN A 537 12.25 64.24 13.17
CA GLN A 537 13.69 64.41 12.89
C GLN A 537 14.09 63.61 11.65
N ASN A 538 13.67 62.34 11.57
CA ASN A 538 13.98 61.47 10.42
C ASN A 538 13.47 62.02 9.08
N VAL A 539 12.30 62.70 9.06
CA VAL A 539 11.76 63.33 7.84
C VAL A 539 12.60 64.54 7.39
N LYS A 540 13.18 65.29 8.33
CA LYS A 540 14.05 66.43 8.01
C LYS A 540 15.38 65.98 7.43
N ASP A 541 15.98 64.95 8.02
CA ASP A 541 17.27 64.41 7.55
C ASP A 541 17.10 63.81 6.14
N LEU A 542 16.00 63.07 5.91
CA LEU A 542 15.63 62.54 4.59
C LEU A 542 15.39 63.65 3.55
N GLN A 543 14.72 64.74 3.94
CA GLN A 543 14.50 65.91 3.08
C GLN A 543 15.83 66.57 2.67
N GLU A 544 16.84 66.61 3.54
CA GLU A 544 18.17 67.14 3.21
C GLU A 544 18.93 66.22 2.26
N GLU A 545 18.89 64.90 2.47
CA GLU A 545 19.51 63.92 1.57
C GLU A 545 18.94 63.94 0.16
N ILE A 546 17.60 63.95 0.03
CA ILE A 546 16.92 64.04 -1.27
C ILE A 546 17.30 65.34 -2.00
N ASN A 547 17.39 66.46 -1.27
CA ASN A 547 17.82 67.73 -1.88
C ASN A 547 19.29 67.72 -2.34
N ASN A 548 20.18 67.07 -1.58
CA ASN A 548 21.57 66.94 -1.96
C ASN A 548 21.72 66.10 -3.24
N LEU A 549 21.03 64.95 -3.31
CA LEU A 549 21.04 64.09 -4.49
C LEU A 549 20.39 64.78 -5.70
N TYR A 550 19.26 65.48 -5.53
CA TYR A 550 18.63 66.27 -6.58
C TYR A 550 19.59 67.32 -7.17
N ASN A 551 20.33 68.05 -6.32
CA ASN A 551 21.30 69.05 -6.79
C ASN A 551 22.51 68.39 -7.47
N ASN A 552 23.00 67.26 -6.98
CA ASN A 552 24.07 66.50 -7.62
C ASN A 552 23.66 66.00 -9.01
N ILE A 553 22.45 65.47 -9.18
CA ILE A 553 21.91 65.03 -10.48
C ILE A 553 21.90 66.18 -11.49
N ARG A 554 21.50 67.40 -11.07
CA ARG A 554 21.55 68.60 -11.93
C ARG A 554 22.97 69.00 -12.31
N LEU A 555 23.94 68.84 -11.41
CA LEU A 555 25.35 69.11 -11.72
C LEU A 555 25.93 68.06 -12.68
N PHE A 556 25.57 66.78 -12.51
CA PHE A 556 25.94 65.72 -13.44
C PHE A 556 25.32 65.92 -14.83
N GLU A 557 24.09 66.44 -14.90
CA GLU A 557 23.47 66.80 -16.17
C GLU A 557 24.27 67.87 -16.91
N LYS A 558 24.74 68.92 -16.22
CA LYS A 558 25.60 69.96 -16.82
C LYS A 558 26.92 69.37 -17.33
N GLY A 559 27.52 68.44 -16.58
CA GLY A 559 28.75 67.74 -17.00
C GLY A 559 28.54 66.82 -18.19
N ALA A 560 27.42 66.08 -18.24
CA ALA A 560 27.08 65.19 -19.35
C ALA A 560 26.89 65.95 -20.67
N LYS A 561 26.38 67.20 -20.63
CA LYS A 561 26.20 68.07 -21.81
C LYS A 561 27.51 68.50 -22.49
N LEU A 562 28.67 68.24 -21.89
CA LEU A 562 29.99 68.53 -22.50
C LEU A 562 30.47 67.44 -23.47
N PHE A 563 29.73 66.34 -23.60
CA PHE A 563 30.05 65.20 -24.47
C PHE A 563 29.14 65.16 -25.71
N THR A 564 29.57 64.44 -26.75
CA THR A 564 28.80 64.20 -27.98
C THR A 564 27.74 63.11 -27.80
N ASP A 565 26.71 63.10 -28.66
CA ASP A 565 25.44 62.37 -28.49
C ASP A 565 25.55 60.91 -27.99
N GLU A 566 26.45 60.07 -28.53
CA GLU A 566 26.58 58.67 -28.08
C GLU A 566 27.20 58.53 -26.68
N THR A 567 28.25 59.30 -26.39
CA THR A 567 28.92 59.28 -25.09
C THR A 567 28.04 59.93 -24.03
N GLN A 568 27.42 61.06 -24.38
CA GLN A 568 26.43 61.74 -23.55
C GLN A 568 25.28 60.81 -23.18
N LEU A 569 24.72 60.07 -24.14
CA LEU A 569 23.63 59.12 -23.88
C LEU A 569 24.05 57.97 -22.96
N ASN A 570 25.29 57.50 -23.06
CA ASN A 570 25.84 56.48 -22.17
C ASN A 570 26.04 56.97 -20.73
N ILE A 571 26.48 58.23 -20.56
CA ILE A 571 26.60 58.90 -19.26
C ILE A 571 25.20 59.12 -18.66
N VAL A 572 24.27 59.67 -19.45
CA VAL A 572 22.87 59.90 -19.02
C VAL A 572 22.22 58.60 -18.52
N LYS A 573 22.34 57.50 -19.28
CA LYS A 573 21.80 56.19 -18.85
C LYS A 573 22.43 55.70 -17.55
N HIS A 574 23.72 55.96 -17.34
CA HIS A 574 24.40 55.55 -16.12
C HIS A 574 23.90 56.34 -14.91
N VAL A 575 23.77 57.66 -15.03
CA VAL A 575 23.19 58.52 -13.96
C VAL A 575 21.77 58.07 -13.60
N LEU A 576 20.94 57.76 -14.61
CA LEU A 576 19.58 57.27 -14.39
C LEU A 576 19.54 55.92 -13.63
N ARG A 577 20.47 55.01 -13.92
CA ARG A 577 20.53 53.66 -13.31
C ARG A 577 21.27 53.59 -11.97
N SER A 578 21.86 54.68 -11.53
CA SER A 578 22.63 54.77 -10.28
C SER A 578 21.96 55.79 -9.34
N VAL A 579 22.47 57.02 -9.29
CA VAL A 579 22.05 58.08 -8.37
C VAL A 579 20.54 58.38 -8.47
N CYS A 580 19.96 58.38 -9.67
CA CYS A 580 18.51 58.57 -9.85
C CYS A 580 17.70 57.38 -9.32
N THR A 581 18.23 56.16 -9.44
CA THR A 581 17.62 54.95 -8.87
C THR A 581 17.66 55.00 -7.34
N ASP A 582 18.74 55.50 -6.74
CA ASP A 582 18.88 55.66 -5.29
C ASP A 582 17.85 56.63 -4.72
N VAL A 583 17.67 57.80 -5.34
CA VAL A 583 16.63 58.77 -4.94
C VAL A 583 15.23 58.19 -5.10
N THR A 584 14.99 57.45 -6.18
CA THR A 584 13.68 56.81 -6.41
C THR A 584 13.40 55.74 -5.35
N ASN A 585 14.42 54.94 -4.99
CA ASN A 585 14.31 53.94 -3.94
C ASN A 585 14.03 54.60 -2.59
N MET A 586 14.71 55.70 -2.28
CA MET A 586 14.50 56.47 -1.05
C MET A 586 13.05 56.97 -0.91
N LEU A 587 12.47 57.51 -1.98
CA LEU A 587 11.05 57.94 -2.00
C LEU A 587 10.07 56.77 -1.88
N VAL A 588 10.32 55.66 -2.58
CA VAL A 588 9.47 54.46 -2.51
C VAL A 588 9.51 53.84 -1.12
N THR A 589 10.70 53.73 -0.50
CA THR A 589 10.85 53.26 0.88
C THR A 589 10.10 54.14 1.85
N PHE A 590 10.19 55.46 1.70
CA PHE A 590 9.49 56.41 2.58
C PHE A 590 7.98 56.21 2.56
N ILE A 591 7.37 56.09 1.38
CA ILE A 591 5.91 55.91 1.23
C ILE A 591 5.47 54.53 1.72
N ALA A 592 6.27 53.50 1.44
CA ALA A 592 6.03 52.16 1.96
C ALA A 592 6.06 52.14 3.50
N ALA A 593 7.02 52.83 4.12
CA ALA A 593 7.10 52.97 5.57
C ALA A 593 5.93 53.78 6.16
N GLU A 594 5.49 54.86 5.50
CA GLU A 594 4.37 55.68 5.97
C GLU A 594 3.04 54.90 6.00
N ARG A 595 2.87 53.95 5.08
CA ARG A 595 1.68 53.09 4.95
C ARG A 595 1.82 51.73 5.64
N MET A 596 2.82 51.59 6.52
CA MET A 596 3.14 50.35 7.27
C MET A 596 3.32 49.12 6.38
N MET A 597 3.82 49.30 5.14
CA MET A 597 4.05 48.21 4.19
C MET A 597 5.44 47.58 4.26
N THR A 598 6.36 48.13 5.07
CA THR A 598 7.73 47.63 5.24
C THR A 598 8.31 48.06 6.60
N SER A 599 9.00 47.17 7.33
CA SER A 599 9.99 47.59 8.35
C SER A 599 11.40 47.37 7.83
N ASP A 600 12.20 48.42 8.02
CA ASP A 600 13.65 48.58 7.92
C ASP A 600 14.40 48.24 6.61
N ASN A 601 14.85 49.33 5.98
CA ASN A 601 16.06 49.50 5.16
C ASN A 601 16.34 48.46 4.06
N PRO A 602 15.73 48.61 2.88
CA PRO A 602 16.23 47.95 1.69
C PRO A 602 17.48 48.71 1.23
N THR A 603 18.67 48.24 1.61
CA THR A 603 19.92 48.79 1.07
C THR A 603 19.99 48.67 -0.47
N THR A 604 19.11 47.89 -1.10
CA THR A 604 18.77 48.03 -2.54
C THR A 604 17.35 47.55 -2.85
N ILE A 605 16.39 48.45 -3.14
CA ILE A 605 15.12 48.04 -3.76
C ILE A 605 15.40 47.72 -5.24
N THR A 606 15.08 46.49 -5.67
CA THR A 606 15.18 46.08 -7.07
C THR A 606 14.03 46.64 -7.91
N ALA A 607 14.18 46.68 -9.24
CA ALA A 607 13.13 47.19 -10.13
C ALA A 607 11.80 46.43 -9.99
N GLU A 608 11.85 45.11 -9.81
CA GLU A 608 10.67 44.27 -9.59
C GLU A 608 10.01 44.55 -8.24
N MET A 609 10.80 44.74 -7.18
CA MET A 609 10.29 45.08 -5.86
C MET A 609 9.59 46.45 -5.87
N ARG A 610 10.16 47.44 -6.58
CA ARG A 610 9.47 48.72 -6.81
C ARG A 610 8.11 48.51 -7.43
N LEU A 611 8.00 47.75 -8.52
CA LEU A 611 6.71 47.51 -9.18
C LEU A 611 5.67 46.83 -8.27
N LYS A 612 6.10 45.89 -7.43
CA LYS A 612 5.23 45.25 -6.43
C LYS A 612 4.72 46.24 -5.39
N VAL A 613 5.60 47.08 -4.84
CA VAL A 613 5.21 48.13 -3.89
C VAL A 613 4.25 49.13 -4.56
N LEU A 614 4.56 49.57 -5.79
CA LEU A 614 3.73 50.52 -6.55
C LEU A 614 2.35 49.95 -6.91
N ALA A 615 2.21 48.63 -7.09
CA ALA A 615 0.93 48.01 -7.37
C ALA A 615 -0.07 48.13 -6.21
N LEU A 616 0.45 48.20 -4.98
CA LEU A 616 -0.33 48.27 -3.73
C LEU A 616 -0.70 49.71 -3.33
N LEU A 617 -0.16 50.73 -4.01
CA LEU A 617 -0.42 52.13 -3.70
C LEU A 617 -1.71 52.65 -4.33
N PRO A 618 -2.40 53.62 -3.70
CA PRO A 618 -3.55 54.33 -4.28
C PRO A 618 -3.17 55.09 -5.56
N ASP A 619 -4.12 55.25 -6.48
CA ASP A 619 -3.89 55.84 -7.81
C ASP A 619 -3.25 57.24 -7.75
N ASP A 620 -3.60 58.06 -6.74
CA ASP A 620 -3.07 59.42 -6.55
C ASP A 620 -1.55 59.46 -6.38
N THR A 621 -0.97 58.49 -5.65
CA THR A 621 0.49 58.39 -5.42
C THR A 621 1.17 57.45 -6.41
N LYS A 622 0.46 56.42 -6.85
CA LYS A 622 0.93 55.42 -7.80
C LYS A 622 1.24 56.02 -9.17
N VAL A 623 0.39 56.89 -9.70
CA VAL A 623 0.58 57.46 -11.05
C VAL A 623 1.88 58.29 -11.14
N PRO A 624 2.17 59.24 -10.23
CA PRO A 624 3.46 59.95 -10.19
C PRO A 624 4.66 59.00 -10.04
N LEU A 625 4.62 58.07 -9.08
CA LEU A 625 5.75 57.17 -8.80
C LEU A 625 6.02 56.18 -9.94
N MET A 626 4.97 55.71 -10.63
CA MET A 626 5.13 54.89 -11.82
C MET A 626 5.79 55.67 -12.96
N LYS A 627 5.46 56.97 -13.15
CA LYS A 627 6.16 57.84 -14.10
C LYS A 627 7.63 58.01 -13.72
N LEU A 628 7.92 58.25 -12.45
CA LEU A 628 9.29 58.35 -11.94
C LEU A 628 10.07 57.04 -12.18
N HIS A 629 9.50 55.89 -11.84
CA HIS A 629 10.10 54.58 -12.10
C HIS A 629 10.41 54.36 -13.58
N ASN A 630 9.46 54.67 -14.47
CA ASN A 630 9.63 54.51 -15.91
C ASN A 630 10.73 55.42 -16.48
N SER A 631 10.88 56.63 -15.92
CA SER A 631 11.91 57.59 -16.35
C SER A 631 13.35 57.13 -16.10
N LEU A 632 13.58 56.18 -15.17
CA LEU A 632 14.89 55.55 -14.93
C LEU A 632 15.43 54.78 -16.15
N ASN A 633 14.53 54.31 -17.03
CA ASN A 633 14.90 53.66 -18.30
C ASN A 633 14.87 54.63 -19.50
N GLY A 634 14.73 55.93 -19.24
CA GLY A 634 14.65 56.98 -20.24
C GLY A 634 15.98 57.34 -20.90
N LYS A 635 15.95 58.40 -21.70
CA LYS A 635 17.12 58.95 -22.43
C LYS A 635 17.49 60.39 -22.00
N SER A 636 16.76 60.98 -21.05
CA SER A 636 16.96 62.37 -20.62
C SER A 636 16.89 62.48 -19.10
N ILE A 637 17.91 63.11 -18.49
CA ILE A 637 17.93 63.45 -17.06
C ILE A 637 16.88 64.53 -16.75
N GLU A 638 16.64 65.46 -17.68
CA GLU A 638 15.64 66.52 -17.52
C GLU A 638 14.23 65.94 -17.36
N GLY A 639 13.89 64.91 -18.15
CA GLY A 639 12.60 64.21 -18.02
C GLY A 639 12.45 63.46 -16.69
N PHE A 640 13.55 62.91 -16.16
CA PHE A 640 13.58 62.32 -14.82
C PHE A 640 13.38 63.39 -13.74
N LEU A 641 14.08 64.52 -13.83
CA LEU A 641 13.98 65.61 -12.86
C LEU A 641 12.56 66.19 -12.77
N CYS A 642 11.87 66.38 -13.91
CA CYS A 642 10.47 66.79 -13.90
C CYS A 642 9.56 65.77 -13.19
N SER A 643 9.79 64.47 -13.44
CA SER A 643 9.01 63.40 -12.79
C SER A 643 9.30 63.33 -11.29
N LEU A 644 10.55 63.57 -10.88
CA LEU A 644 10.98 63.61 -9.48
C LEU A 644 10.38 64.79 -8.74
N GLU A 645 10.33 65.97 -9.35
CA GLU A 645 9.68 67.16 -8.80
C GLU A 645 8.19 66.91 -8.53
N THR A 646 7.45 66.37 -9.50
CA THR A 646 6.04 66.00 -9.30
C THR A 646 5.87 64.95 -8.21
N CYS A 647 6.71 63.91 -8.17
CA CYS A 647 6.65 62.91 -7.11
C CYS A 647 6.94 63.47 -5.72
N ALA A 648 7.98 64.30 -5.60
CA ALA A 648 8.38 64.86 -4.32
C ALA A 648 7.28 65.75 -3.73
N GLU A 649 6.59 66.55 -4.56
CA GLU A 649 5.45 67.37 -4.15
C GLU A 649 4.30 66.51 -3.57
N GLU A 650 3.93 65.42 -4.25
CA GLU A 650 2.90 64.48 -3.79
C GLU A 650 3.31 63.73 -2.51
N CYS A 651 4.63 63.56 -2.29
CA CYS A 651 5.19 62.94 -1.09
C CYS A 651 5.44 63.95 0.05
N GLY A 652 5.12 65.24 -0.14
CA GLY A 652 5.33 66.29 0.85
C GLY A 652 6.78 66.79 0.99
N PHE A 653 7.68 66.45 0.07
CA PHE A 653 9.06 66.96 0.03
C PHE A 653 9.20 68.19 -0.87
N LEU A 654 9.91 69.21 -0.39
CA LEU A 654 10.14 70.45 -1.15
C LEU A 654 11.54 70.47 -1.80
N LEU A 655 11.63 70.24 -3.10
CA LEU A 655 12.92 70.28 -3.82
C LEU A 655 13.33 71.73 -4.12
N LYS A 656 14.52 72.14 -3.65
CA LYS A 656 15.07 73.48 -3.88
C LYS A 656 16.32 73.41 -4.74
N LYS A 657 16.31 74.16 -5.84
CA LYS A 657 17.49 74.38 -6.70
C LYS A 657 18.59 75.08 -5.90
N ALA A 658 19.79 74.52 -5.89
CA ALA A 658 20.96 75.12 -5.24
C ALA A 658 21.32 76.48 -5.86
N ASP A 659 21.75 77.41 -5.00
CA ASP A 659 22.36 78.68 -5.42
C ASP A 659 23.81 78.47 -5.84
N LYS A 660 24.40 79.45 -6.54
CA LYS A 660 25.81 79.37 -7.01
C LYS A 660 26.81 79.05 -5.89
N LYS A 661 26.54 79.44 -4.64
CA LYS A 661 27.41 79.14 -3.49
C LYS A 661 27.34 77.66 -3.12
N ARG A 662 26.14 77.07 -3.03
CA ARG A 662 25.97 75.64 -2.76
C ARG A 662 26.44 74.76 -3.92
N GLU A 663 26.26 75.18 -5.17
CA GLU A 663 26.83 74.46 -6.32
C GLU A 663 28.36 74.37 -6.20
N LYS A 664 29.05 75.47 -5.89
CA LYS A 664 30.50 75.47 -5.66
C LYS A 664 30.92 74.58 -4.49
N GLN A 665 30.14 74.58 -3.41
CA GLN A 665 30.40 73.71 -2.25
C GLN A 665 30.24 72.23 -2.60
N ALA A 666 29.19 71.87 -3.36
CA ALA A 666 28.96 70.50 -3.82
C ALA A 666 30.08 70.00 -4.75
N LEU A 667 30.57 70.85 -5.67
CA LEU A 667 31.73 70.54 -6.50
C LEU A 667 32.97 70.22 -5.64
N LEU A 668 33.25 71.07 -4.63
CA LEU A 668 34.41 70.89 -3.76
C LEU A 668 34.31 69.60 -2.93
N LEU A 669 33.14 69.33 -2.34
CA LEU A 669 32.89 68.14 -1.55
C LEU A 669 32.99 66.87 -2.40
N HIS A 670 32.40 66.87 -3.60
CA HIS A 670 32.52 65.74 -4.53
C HIS A 670 33.98 65.44 -4.89
N ARG A 671 34.77 66.48 -5.16
CA ARG A 671 36.20 66.33 -5.44
C ARG A 671 36.97 65.74 -4.25
N GLN A 672 36.66 66.18 -3.02
CA GLN A 672 37.27 65.63 -1.81
C GLN A 672 36.93 64.16 -1.61
N THR A 673 35.66 63.77 -1.76
CA THR A 673 35.21 62.38 -1.66
C THR A 673 35.89 61.48 -2.68
N LEU A 674 35.98 61.91 -3.95
CA LEU A 674 36.67 61.14 -4.99
C LEU A 674 38.19 61.03 -4.74
N LEU A 675 38.83 62.08 -4.19
CA LEU A 675 40.25 62.03 -3.82
C LEU A 675 40.50 61.06 -2.65
N GLU A 676 39.60 61.00 -1.68
CA GLU A 676 39.68 60.02 -0.58
C GLU A 676 39.51 58.58 -1.10
N GLN A 677 38.56 58.36 -2.02
CA GLN A 677 38.41 57.06 -2.68
C GLN A 677 39.66 56.68 -3.48
N LEU A 678 40.26 57.62 -4.23
CA LEU A 678 41.47 57.35 -5.02
C LEU A 678 42.67 56.92 -4.15
N LYS A 679 42.77 57.43 -2.91
CA LYS A 679 43.83 57.02 -1.97
C LYS A 679 43.70 55.56 -1.55
N GLN A 680 42.48 55.05 -1.41
CA GLN A 680 42.19 53.72 -0.87
C GLN A 680 42.10 52.63 -1.96
N VAL A 681 41.75 52.99 -3.20
CA VAL A 681 41.52 52.01 -4.27
C VAL A 681 42.81 51.49 -4.86
N GLU A 682 43.00 50.17 -4.90
CA GLU A 682 44.16 49.51 -5.56
C GLU A 682 43.82 48.94 -6.94
N GLU A 683 42.54 48.78 -7.27
CA GLU A 683 42.10 48.20 -8.54
C GLU A 683 42.45 49.11 -9.74
N PRO A 684 43.24 48.64 -10.72
CA PRO A 684 43.74 49.48 -11.81
C PRO A 684 42.68 50.21 -12.64
N ALA A 685 41.58 49.52 -12.97
CA ALA A 685 40.49 50.10 -13.76
C ALA A 685 39.74 51.20 -13.01
N LEU A 686 39.52 51.03 -11.71
CA LEU A 686 38.88 52.03 -10.86
C LEU A 686 39.80 53.20 -10.56
N VAL A 687 41.12 52.98 -10.41
CA VAL A 687 42.12 54.06 -10.33
C VAL A 687 42.05 54.94 -11.58
N LEU A 688 42.11 54.35 -12.78
CA LEU A 688 42.01 55.11 -14.04
C LEU A 688 40.70 55.88 -14.14
N HIS A 689 39.60 55.25 -13.74
CA HIS A 689 38.28 55.88 -13.76
C HIS A 689 38.22 57.11 -12.84
N LEU A 690 38.61 56.97 -11.57
CA LEU A 690 38.61 58.05 -10.59
C LEU A 690 39.54 59.21 -11.00
N VAL A 691 40.74 58.89 -11.49
CA VAL A 691 41.69 59.91 -11.99
C VAL A 691 41.10 60.67 -13.18
N SER A 692 40.48 59.97 -14.12
CA SER A 692 39.87 60.60 -15.30
C SER A 692 38.72 61.54 -14.92
N VAL A 693 37.85 61.13 -13.98
CA VAL A 693 36.74 61.96 -13.49
C VAL A 693 37.25 63.16 -12.68
N LEU A 694 38.27 62.98 -11.84
CA LEU A 694 38.87 64.07 -11.06
C LEU A 694 39.59 65.10 -11.94
N LEU A 695 40.33 64.65 -12.96
CA LEU A 695 40.95 65.54 -13.95
C LEU A 695 39.88 66.28 -14.74
N PHE A 696 38.82 65.57 -15.17
CA PHE A 696 37.69 66.19 -15.85
C PHE A 696 37.06 67.31 -15.01
N GLN A 697 36.78 67.04 -13.74
CA GLN A 697 36.23 68.04 -12.83
C GLN A 697 37.21 69.20 -12.57
N GLY A 698 38.52 68.92 -12.54
CA GLY A 698 39.56 69.93 -12.39
C GLY A 698 39.62 70.94 -13.53
N PHE A 699 39.54 70.47 -14.78
CA PHE A 699 39.70 71.30 -15.99
C PHE A 699 38.40 71.84 -16.60
N THR A 700 37.26 71.23 -16.28
CA THR A 700 35.95 71.68 -16.78
C THR A 700 35.13 72.40 -15.72
N HIS A 701 35.47 72.25 -14.43
CA HIS A 701 34.67 72.70 -13.29
C HIS A 701 33.24 72.10 -13.25
N HIS A 702 33.01 70.97 -13.92
CA HIS A 702 31.74 70.25 -13.92
C HIS A 702 31.90 68.87 -13.26
N MET A 703 30.88 68.46 -12.50
CA MET A 703 30.78 67.12 -11.94
C MET A 703 30.43 66.11 -13.02
N LEU A 704 31.02 64.92 -12.94
CA LEU A 704 30.76 63.85 -13.90
C LEU A 704 30.55 62.52 -13.17
N HIS A 705 29.44 61.86 -13.46
CA HIS A 705 29.17 60.50 -13.01
C HIS A 705 28.96 59.62 -14.23
N ALA A 706 30.00 58.87 -14.60
CA ALA A 706 30.09 58.15 -15.85
C ALA A 706 30.50 56.69 -15.61
N PRO A 707 30.11 55.75 -16.48
CA PRO A 707 30.57 54.37 -16.38
C PRO A 707 32.03 54.25 -16.86
N GLY A 708 32.77 53.24 -16.39
CA GLY A 708 34.18 53.02 -16.76
C GLY A 708 34.44 52.95 -18.28
N ARG A 709 33.49 52.42 -19.07
CA ARG A 709 33.55 52.39 -20.55
C ARG A 709 33.64 53.76 -21.23
N CYS A 710 33.26 54.84 -20.55
CA CYS A 710 33.33 56.20 -21.08
C CYS A 710 34.69 56.88 -20.81
N VAL A 711 35.58 56.25 -20.04
CA VAL A 711 36.93 56.76 -19.75
C VAL A 711 37.73 57.16 -21.00
N PRO A 712 37.77 56.37 -22.10
CA PRO A 712 38.48 56.77 -23.32
C PRO A 712 37.99 58.10 -23.88
N SER A 713 36.67 58.29 -23.90
CA SER A 713 36.04 59.53 -24.37
C SER A 713 36.26 60.69 -23.40
N ILE A 714 36.34 60.42 -22.08
CA ILE A 714 36.71 61.44 -21.09
C ILE A 714 38.15 61.91 -21.33
N LEU A 715 39.09 60.98 -21.53
CA LEU A 715 40.47 61.31 -21.83
C LEU A 715 40.60 62.08 -23.16
N SER A 716 39.85 61.70 -24.21
CA SER A 716 39.86 62.46 -25.46
C SER A 716 39.34 63.90 -25.29
N THR A 717 38.34 64.12 -24.44
CA THR A 717 37.88 65.48 -24.11
C THR A 717 38.88 66.29 -23.28
N LEU A 718 39.75 65.62 -22.53
CA LEU A 718 40.79 66.24 -21.72
C LEU A 718 42.11 66.46 -22.46
N GLN A 719 42.34 65.76 -23.58
CA GLN A 719 43.54 65.87 -24.40
C GLN A 719 43.99 67.31 -24.68
N PRO A 720 43.14 68.26 -25.11
CA PRO A 720 43.58 69.63 -25.38
C PRO A 720 43.93 70.44 -24.11
N LYS A 721 43.64 69.92 -22.91
CA LYS A 721 43.82 70.63 -21.63
C LYS A 721 44.91 70.03 -20.73
N LEU A 722 45.41 68.85 -21.05
CA LEU A 722 46.42 68.14 -20.28
C LEU A 722 47.82 68.34 -20.89
N PRO A 723 48.88 68.46 -20.07
CA PRO A 723 50.26 68.35 -20.55
C PRO A 723 50.48 67.02 -21.28
N GLN A 724 51.22 67.06 -22.40
CA GLN A 724 51.43 65.92 -23.29
C GLN A 724 51.95 64.68 -22.54
N ASP A 725 52.93 64.85 -21.64
CA ASP A 725 53.49 63.76 -20.83
C ASP A 725 52.45 63.07 -19.94
N GLN A 726 51.51 63.83 -19.38
CA GLN A 726 50.44 63.29 -18.52
C GLN A 726 49.39 62.56 -19.34
N TYR A 727 49.08 63.07 -20.53
CA TYR A 727 48.14 62.44 -21.45
C TYR A 727 48.70 61.11 -21.96
N GLU A 728 49.97 61.06 -22.37
CA GLU A 728 50.64 59.84 -22.82
C GLU A 728 50.69 58.77 -21.72
N LEU A 729 50.98 59.16 -20.48
CA LEU A 729 50.92 58.26 -19.32
C LEU A 729 49.53 57.66 -19.11
N LEU A 730 48.47 58.47 -19.19
CA LEU A 730 47.08 58.02 -19.02
C LEU A 730 46.62 57.11 -20.16
N VAL A 731 47.03 57.39 -21.40
CA VAL A 731 46.72 56.56 -22.58
C VAL A 731 47.46 55.22 -22.52
N GLN A 732 48.73 55.23 -22.10
CA GLN A 732 49.50 54.01 -21.88
C GLN A 732 48.84 53.14 -20.81
N TYR A 733 48.49 53.72 -19.67
CA TYR A 733 47.81 53.02 -18.58
C TYR A 733 46.43 52.49 -19.02
N GLN A 734 45.64 53.30 -19.74
CA GLN A 734 44.37 52.86 -20.33
C GLN A 734 44.54 51.65 -21.25
N SER A 735 45.57 51.64 -22.11
CA SER A 735 45.80 50.53 -23.04
C SER A 735 46.09 49.22 -22.30
N LEU A 736 46.86 49.27 -21.21
CA LEU A 736 47.18 48.11 -20.38
C LEU A 736 45.96 47.62 -19.61
N VAL A 737 45.18 48.53 -19.02
CA VAL A 737 43.93 48.20 -18.32
C VAL A 737 42.92 47.56 -19.26
N VAL A 738 42.77 48.06 -20.50
CA VAL A 738 41.86 47.46 -21.49
C VAL A 738 42.34 46.06 -21.88
N LYS A 739 43.64 45.86 -22.12
CA LYS A 739 44.20 44.51 -22.39
C LYS A 739 43.91 43.54 -21.23
N GLN A 740 44.13 43.99 -19.99
CA GLN A 740 43.84 43.19 -18.79
C GLN A 740 42.35 42.81 -18.70
N LEU A 741 41.43 43.75 -18.97
CA LEU A 741 39.98 43.49 -18.92
C LEU A 741 39.51 42.58 -20.06
N VAL A 742 40.07 42.73 -21.26
CA VAL A 742 39.73 41.89 -22.42
C VAL A 742 40.17 40.45 -22.17
N ALA A 743 41.40 40.24 -21.69
CA ALA A 743 41.93 38.91 -21.35
C ALA A 743 41.15 38.21 -20.22
N GLN A 744 40.60 38.98 -19.28
CA GLN A 744 39.72 38.44 -18.23
C GLN A 744 38.31 38.08 -18.73
N SER A 745 37.84 38.71 -19.81
CA SER A 745 36.47 38.50 -20.36
C SER A 745 36.39 37.41 -21.42
N HIS A 746 37.42 37.23 -22.24
CA HIS A 746 37.53 36.13 -23.20
C HIS A 746 38.35 34.99 -22.57
N GLY A 747 37.67 34.10 -21.85
CA GLY A 747 38.29 33.01 -21.09
C GLY A 747 39.49 32.35 -21.79
N GLY A 748 40.69 32.74 -21.35
CA GLY A 748 41.94 31.98 -21.48
C GLY A 748 42.45 31.69 -22.89
N THR A 749 42.57 32.67 -23.78
CA THR A 749 43.26 32.48 -25.09
C THR A 749 44.56 33.28 -25.27
N GLU A 750 45.00 34.04 -24.27
CA GLU A 750 46.32 34.69 -24.25
C GLU A 750 47.29 33.96 -23.31
N SER A 751 48.58 33.95 -23.63
CA SER A 751 49.60 33.19 -22.91
C SER A 751 49.77 33.69 -21.46
N SER A 752 49.87 32.77 -20.48
CA SER A 752 49.98 33.08 -19.05
C SER A 752 51.12 34.07 -18.73
N ASP A 753 52.21 34.00 -19.49
CA ASP A 753 53.39 34.86 -19.31
C ASP A 753 53.13 36.32 -19.71
N GLU A 754 52.30 36.57 -20.75
CA GLU A 754 51.94 37.92 -21.18
C GLU A 754 51.06 38.62 -20.14
N LEU A 755 50.12 37.91 -19.52
CA LEU A 755 49.26 38.46 -18.47
C LEU A 755 50.05 38.88 -17.23
N ASP A 756 51.04 38.07 -16.83
CA ASP A 756 51.92 38.37 -15.70
C ASP A 756 52.83 39.57 -15.96
N THR A 757 53.23 39.82 -17.22
CA THR A 757 53.96 41.04 -17.59
C THR A 757 53.05 42.28 -17.54
N ILE A 758 51.83 42.20 -18.09
CA ILE A 758 50.85 43.28 -18.08
C ILE A 758 50.51 43.69 -16.64
N GLN A 759 50.29 42.72 -15.75
CA GLN A 759 49.98 43.01 -14.34
C GLN A 759 51.13 43.73 -13.61
N ARG A 760 52.39 43.32 -13.86
CA ARG A 760 53.58 43.98 -13.28
C ARG A 760 53.72 45.41 -13.77
N ASP A 761 53.53 45.66 -15.06
CA ASP A 761 53.63 47.00 -15.64
C ASP A 761 52.51 47.92 -15.14
N ILE A 762 51.28 47.40 -15.01
CA ILE A 762 50.17 48.13 -14.41
C ILE A 762 50.49 48.51 -12.96
N HIS A 763 50.91 47.55 -12.12
CA HIS A 763 51.24 47.83 -10.72
C HIS A 763 52.31 48.93 -10.55
N ARG A 764 53.31 48.95 -11.45
CA ARG A 764 54.33 50.00 -11.47
C ARG A 764 53.72 51.37 -11.80
N LEU A 765 52.91 51.45 -12.85
CA LEU A 765 52.33 52.71 -13.33
C LEU A 765 51.18 53.23 -12.45
N THR A 766 50.53 52.37 -11.66
CA THR A 766 49.41 52.75 -10.76
C THR A 766 49.82 53.87 -9.80
N HIS A 767 51.05 53.83 -9.27
CA HIS A 767 51.56 54.87 -8.38
C HIS A 767 51.71 56.21 -9.13
N ASP A 768 52.34 56.18 -10.30
CA ASP A 768 52.58 57.38 -11.12
C ASP A 768 51.26 58.04 -11.57
N VAL A 769 50.25 57.23 -11.91
CA VAL A 769 48.91 57.71 -12.29
C VAL A 769 48.16 58.32 -11.10
N LYS A 770 48.28 57.77 -9.90
CA LYS A 770 47.71 58.35 -8.68
C LYS A 770 48.39 59.67 -8.30
N ASP A 771 49.71 59.75 -8.47
CA ASP A 771 50.52 60.93 -8.14
C ASP A 771 50.16 62.15 -8.98
N LEU A 772 49.57 61.97 -10.17
CA LEU A 772 49.04 63.07 -10.99
C LEU A 772 48.07 63.99 -10.20
N LEU A 773 47.36 63.44 -9.22
CA LEU A 773 46.35 64.15 -8.43
C LEU A 773 46.69 64.23 -6.93
N LEU A 774 47.47 63.28 -6.41
CA LEU A 774 47.81 63.21 -4.98
C LEU A 774 49.09 63.96 -4.61
N SER A 775 49.98 64.23 -5.58
CA SER A 775 51.17 65.04 -5.33
C SER A 775 50.78 66.51 -5.13
N PRO A 776 51.26 67.19 -4.07
CA PRO A 776 51.02 68.61 -3.88
C PRO A 776 51.83 69.41 -4.90
N ARG A 777 51.30 69.61 -6.10
CA ARG A 777 51.92 70.56 -7.03
C ARG A 777 51.76 71.97 -6.47
N LYS A 778 52.91 72.58 -6.13
CA LYS A 778 53.08 74.03 -6.04
C LYS A 778 52.49 74.65 -7.32
N PRO A 779 51.77 75.79 -7.24
CA PRO A 779 51.28 76.45 -8.44
C PRO A 779 52.48 76.83 -9.31
N SER A 780 52.60 76.19 -10.48
CA SER A 780 53.48 76.65 -11.53
C SER A 780 52.84 77.90 -12.13
N THR A 781 53.38 79.05 -11.72
CA THR A 781 53.37 80.29 -12.50
C THR A 781 53.83 80.02 -13.94
N THR A 782 53.26 80.77 -14.89
CA THR A 782 53.34 80.77 -16.38
C THR A 782 52.18 80.01 -17.04
N ASP A 783 51.21 80.60 -17.75
CA ASP A 783 51.01 81.95 -18.29
C ASP A 783 49.50 82.29 -18.40
N GLU A 784 49.23 83.58 -18.67
CA GLU A 784 47.98 84.34 -18.91
C GLU A 784 46.65 83.62 -19.24
#